data_AF-A0A2H3CE43-F1
#
_entry.id   AF-A0A2H3CE43-F1
#
_cell.length_a   1.000
_cell.length_b   1.000
_cell.length_c   1.000
_cell.angle_alpha   90.00
_cell.angle_beta   90.00
_cell.angle_gamma   90.00
#
_symmetry.space_group_name_H-M   'P 1'
#
loop_
_entity.id
_entity.type
_entity.pdbx_description
1 polymer ?
#
loop_
_entity_poly.entity_id
_entity_poly.type
_entity_poly.pdbx_seq_one_letter_code
_entity_poly.pdbx_strand_id
1 'polypeptide(L)'
;MHVLCVAEKPSISKSITQILSGGQFSTRNTTNKFVKNYDFEYHYTNDHYTVTCVSGHLTTHDFFDTHRKWNSCDPFDLFEAPVQVTIPETSKSIERNIFNEAKSADMLMIWTDCDREGEHIGSEIEKVCKRAKRTINVKRARFSAIIAQQIHNAAQHPVNLDRAQADAVEARTILDLKVGAAFTRMQTLVLQRQVKKIEDEKNIVSYGPCQFPTLGFVVARYKDVQTFRPETFWFIYLTLSQPSSSQGDAGETRFTWRRGHLFEYDAALVIYEMMITSGSLARVAKVTKKETKKWKPLPLTTVELQKAGSRLLKLAPKKILDIAEKLYQQGFLSYPRTETDQFDPQFDFASLIDKQKDDPAWGGFATSLSNGDFSRPRNGKNNDKAHPPIHPTGHVSNLAGDDKRVYEFITRRFLASCSKDALGWQTTVEIDYAGEEFYATGLTVLEKNYLVVYPYDKWVNNNIPDFEEGEEFQPSVCELRDGQTTKPNLLTEADLVALMDKNGIGTDATIAQHIDTIITRNYVIERYEGATKYLLPSTLGIGLVEGYNQMGLEKSLDKPILRRETERRMVQVCNGQKSKQDMINQSLEQYKEMFMIAKGNFDKVVTSVRNYLERHGDAAQSRPGGGGGGGGGGGGGGGGDGGGGGRGGGGNGRAGIGGGGGRQGGDGNNGGGPHGGGAPGRGGSSAARAVPIINIPDDGSEEDFQPPPRTSKPPSTRQPPRRPTPPPKPTSRNDDSNQVHCNCGPAVQRTVVKESASKGRLFWTCPNKPGCDFFKWDDDVAGPSNRTIPTKRPFSNRQELSASENEGRRCRCNLTAVRKTVQKESQNKGRMFWICPNSEAARCSFFEWDDEPPRTEPAHDRPPVASGSGSSKPGTCFKSAQVKVVQIRSGPEALGQKKRTIRDQIQARVVRASSVIKKDTGVVNARMTGHLRVQAEVGEVLVEVEDGVHEVVVREGRGEEVFPSLSLEATVLQMSFKPQSVFQEPLYHKLSYCSYITS
;
A
#
# COMPACT_ATOMS: atom_id res chain seq x y z
N MET A 1 27.09 4.33 -38.12
CA MET A 1 25.65 4.67 -37.98
C MET A 1 25.54 5.96 -37.16
N HIS A 2 24.43 6.71 -37.24
CA HIS A 2 24.16 7.79 -36.29
C HIS A 2 23.15 7.33 -35.22
N VAL A 3 23.55 7.38 -33.95
CA VAL A 3 22.77 6.94 -32.79
C VAL A 3 22.40 8.15 -31.92
N LEU A 4 21.10 8.44 -31.81
CA LEU A 4 20.57 9.39 -30.83
C LEU A 4 20.33 8.67 -29.51
N CYS A 5 21.12 9.02 -28.51
CA CYS A 5 21.00 8.54 -27.14
C CYS A 5 20.23 9.56 -26.29
N VAL A 6 19.16 9.14 -25.60
CA VAL A 6 18.35 10.04 -24.76
C VAL A 6 18.24 9.51 -23.34
N ALA A 7 18.85 10.21 -22.38
CA ALA A 7 18.78 9.90 -20.95
C ALA A 7 17.66 10.67 -20.22
N GLU A 8 17.35 10.29 -18.98
CA GLU A 8 16.24 10.90 -18.22
C GLU A 8 16.53 12.32 -17.71
N LYS A 9 17.78 12.61 -17.37
CA LYS A 9 18.20 13.82 -16.63
C LYS A 9 19.55 14.34 -17.13
N PRO A 10 19.85 15.66 -17.05
CA PRO A 10 21.12 16.24 -17.51
C PRO A 10 22.39 15.71 -16.80
N SER A 11 22.25 15.25 -15.56
CA SER A 11 23.29 14.53 -14.81
C SER A 11 23.64 13.21 -15.51
N ILE A 12 22.62 12.41 -15.81
CA ILE A 12 22.74 11.06 -16.38
C ILE A 12 23.32 11.11 -17.80
N SER A 13 22.83 12.02 -18.67
CA SER A 13 23.38 12.17 -20.03
C SER A 13 24.84 12.59 -20.01
N LYS A 14 25.24 13.51 -19.12
CA LYS A 14 26.65 13.90 -18.98
C LYS A 14 27.53 12.75 -18.50
N SER A 15 27.08 11.99 -17.48
CA SER A 15 27.85 10.84 -16.96
C SER A 15 28.00 9.72 -18.00
N ILE A 16 26.94 9.39 -18.74
CA ILE A 16 26.98 8.42 -19.85
C ILE A 16 27.93 8.89 -20.95
N THR A 17 27.85 10.17 -21.35
CA THR A 17 28.77 10.78 -22.33
C THR A 17 30.22 10.64 -21.88
N GLN A 18 30.53 11.05 -20.65
CA GLN A 18 31.88 11.03 -20.09
C GLN A 18 32.50 9.62 -20.12
N ILE A 19 31.68 8.59 -19.87
CA ILE A 19 32.08 7.18 -19.95
C ILE A 19 32.29 6.75 -21.40
N LEU A 20 31.24 6.83 -22.24
CA LEU A 20 31.25 6.24 -23.58
C LEU A 20 32.30 6.88 -24.52
N SER A 21 32.57 8.18 -24.34
CA SER A 21 33.56 8.94 -25.10
C SER A 21 34.99 8.88 -24.54
N GLY A 22 35.21 8.27 -23.37
CA GLY A 22 36.47 8.43 -22.62
C GLY A 22 36.79 9.89 -22.24
N GLY A 23 35.80 10.79 -22.28
CA GLY A 23 35.96 12.23 -22.11
C GLY A 23 36.22 13.03 -23.38
N GLN A 24 36.25 12.41 -24.57
CA GLN A 24 36.51 13.07 -25.85
C GLN A 24 35.20 13.32 -26.63
N PHE A 25 34.54 14.44 -26.36
CA PHE A 25 33.23 14.78 -26.97
C PHE A 25 33.10 16.28 -27.29
N SER A 26 32.37 16.58 -28.37
CA SER A 26 31.86 17.93 -28.67
C SER A 26 30.61 18.21 -27.83
N THR A 27 30.29 19.48 -27.58
CA THR A 27 29.07 19.90 -26.89
C THR A 27 28.32 20.97 -27.67
N ARG A 28 27.13 20.63 -28.19
CA ARG A 28 26.19 21.58 -28.79
C ARG A 28 25.20 22.08 -27.74
N ASN A 29 24.97 23.40 -27.72
CA ASN A 29 23.93 24.01 -26.90
C ASN A 29 22.55 23.83 -27.54
N THR A 30 21.53 23.58 -26.71
CA THR A 30 20.12 23.60 -27.13
C THR A 30 19.46 24.92 -26.74
N THR A 31 18.20 25.14 -27.15
CA THR A 31 17.39 26.28 -26.67
C THR A 31 17.01 26.18 -25.20
N ASN A 32 17.12 24.99 -24.58
CA ASN A 32 16.97 24.80 -23.16
C ASN A 32 18.32 25.05 -22.45
N LYS A 33 18.31 25.85 -21.38
CA LYS A 33 19.54 26.21 -20.65
C LYS A 33 20.27 24.99 -20.05
N PHE A 34 19.52 23.98 -19.62
CA PHE A 34 20.02 22.81 -18.88
C PHE A 34 20.29 21.59 -19.76
N VAL A 35 19.60 21.45 -20.90
CA VAL A 35 19.82 20.33 -21.84
C VAL A 35 20.91 20.70 -22.87
N LYS A 36 21.81 19.75 -23.12
CA LYS A 36 22.88 19.82 -24.13
C LYS A 36 22.80 18.59 -25.03
N ASN A 37 23.41 18.68 -26.21
CA ASN A 37 23.70 17.53 -27.05
C ASN A 37 25.22 17.33 -27.03
N TYR A 38 25.67 16.11 -26.80
CA TYR A 38 27.08 15.74 -26.74
C TYR A 38 27.39 14.77 -27.88
N ASP A 39 28.37 15.11 -28.72
CA ASP A 39 28.62 14.41 -29.99
C ASP A 39 30.02 13.78 -29.98
N PHE A 40 30.12 12.47 -30.23
CA PHE A 40 31.39 11.73 -30.27
C PHE A 40 31.31 10.44 -31.11
N GLU A 41 32.46 9.91 -31.53
CA GLU A 41 32.56 8.58 -32.14
C GLU A 41 32.71 7.51 -31.04
N TYR A 42 31.84 6.50 -31.03
CA TYR A 42 31.91 5.42 -30.05
C TYR A 42 32.85 4.30 -30.52
N HIS A 43 34.08 4.30 -30.00
CA HIS A 43 35.18 3.44 -30.46
C HIS A 43 34.89 1.92 -30.51
N TYR A 44 33.95 1.41 -29.71
CA TYR A 44 33.60 -0.02 -29.72
C TYR A 44 32.72 -0.45 -30.90
N THR A 45 31.99 0.48 -31.54
CA THR A 45 31.15 0.17 -32.71
C THR A 45 31.44 1.02 -33.95
N ASN A 46 32.28 2.06 -33.83
CA ASN A 46 32.55 3.05 -34.88
C ASN A 46 31.28 3.74 -35.40
N ASP A 47 30.42 4.12 -34.45
CA ASP A 47 29.18 4.85 -34.69
C ASP A 47 29.25 6.25 -34.06
N HIS A 48 28.65 7.23 -34.75
CA HIS A 48 28.49 8.58 -34.24
C HIS A 48 27.35 8.61 -33.21
N TYR A 49 27.64 9.02 -31.98
CA TYR A 49 26.70 9.11 -30.88
C TYR A 49 26.37 10.58 -30.58
N THR A 50 25.09 10.94 -30.69
CA THR A 50 24.54 12.19 -30.12
C THR A 50 23.83 11.86 -28.81
N VAL A 51 24.40 12.22 -27.66
CA VAL A 51 23.77 12.03 -26.35
C VAL A 51 23.06 13.31 -25.89
N THR A 52 21.78 13.20 -25.54
CA THR A 52 20.97 14.28 -24.96
C THR A 52 20.10 13.75 -23.82
N CYS A 53 19.19 14.55 -23.27
CA CYS A 53 18.30 14.12 -22.20
C CYS A 53 16.92 14.80 -22.21
N VAL A 54 16.00 14.18 -21.47
CA VAL A 54 14.78 14.82 -20.97
C VAL A 54 15.03 15.42 -19.57
N SER A 55 13.98 15.61 -18.78
CA SER A 55 14.05 16.14 -17.41
C SER A 55 12.98 15.46 -16.54
N GLY A 56 12.96 14.14 -16.54
CA GLY A 56 11.77 13.34 -16.22
C GLY A 56 10.78 13.36 -17.39
N HIS A 57 9.47 13.18 -17.09
CA HIS A 57 8.41 13.08 -18.10
C HIS A 57 8.38 14.25 -19.10
N LEU A 58 8.22 13.91 -20.37
CA LEU A 58 7.92 14.86 -21.44
C LEU A 58 6.44 15.23 -21.50
N THR A 59 5.52 14.35 -21.04
CA THR A 59 4.08 14.56 -21.17
C THR A 59 3.34 14.73 -19.85
N THR A 60 2.19 15.39 -19.93
CA THR A 60 1.22 15.58 -18.85
C THR A 60 -0.14 15.09 -19.30
N HIS A 61 -0.77 14.27 -18.45
CA HIS A 61 -2.12 13.76 -18.62
C HIS A 61 -3.11 14.71 -17.93
N ASP A 62 -4.11 15.21 -18.66
CA ASP A 62 -5.17 16.10 -18.14
C ASP A 62 -6.47 15.85 -18.92
N PHE A 63 -7.59 16.40 -18.48
CA PHE A 63 -8.84 16.35 -19.23
C PHE A 63 -8.86 17.40 -20.35
N PHE A 64 -9.68 17.17 -21.39
CA PHE A 64 -10.04 18.21 -22.37
C PHE A 64 -10.78 19.37 -21.68
N ASP A 65 -10.67 20.59 -22.24
CA ASP A 65 -11.15 21.82 -21.58
C ASP A 65 -12.66 21.83 -21.23
N THR A 66 -13.46 20.99 -21.87
CA THR A 66 -14.86 20.72 -21.54
C THR A 66 -15.05 20.14 -20.13
N HIS A 67 -14.11 19.33 -19.65
CA HIS A 67 -14.16 18.67 -18.34
C HIS A 67 -13.06 19.17 -17.38
N ARG A 68 -12.10 19.97 -17.88
CA ARG A 68 -10.92 20.43 -17.15
C ARG A 68 -11.23 21.45 -16.05
N LYS A 69 -12.18 22.36 -16.29
CA LYS A 69 -12.61 23.34 -15.29
C LYS A 69 -13.43 22.64 -14.21
N TRP A 70 -13.27 23.07 -12.96
CA TRP A 70 -13.85 22.37 -11.80
C TRP A 70 -15.38 22.27 -11.86
N ASN A 71 -16.03 23.29 -12.41
CA ASN A 71 -17.49 23.43 -12.46
C ASN A 71 -18.06 23.25 -13.89
N SER A 72 -17.35 22.61 -14.83
CA SER A 72 -17.83 22.44 -16.22
C SER A 72 -18.46 21.08 -16.54
N CYS A 73 -18.45 20.14 -15.59
CA CYS A 73 -19.12 18.84 -15.67
C CYS A 73 -19.49 18.37 -14.24
N ASP A 74 -20.32 17.33 -14.10
CA ASP A 74 -20.44 16.64 -12.81
C ASP A 74 -19.12 15.89 -12.51
N PRO A 75 -18.68 15.78 -11.25
CA PRO A 75 -17.48 15.00 -10.94
C PRO A 75 -17.59 13.50 -11.30
N PHE A 76 -18.80 12.96 -11.48
CA PHE A 76 -19.04 11.61 -12.01
C PHE A 76 -18.62 11.47 -13.48
N ASP A 77 -18.82 12.50 -14.30
CA ASP A 77 -18.53 12.47 -15.73
C ASP A 77 -17.03 12.19 -15.99
N LEU A 78 -16.17 12.57 -15.05
CA LEU A 78 -14.72 12.37 -15.10
C LEU A 78 -14.29 10.90 -15.19
N PHE A 79 -15.13 9.96 -14.74
CA PHE A 79 -14.87 8.53 -14.90
C PHE A 79 -14.83 8.11 -16.38
N GLU A 80 -15.66 8.72 -17.24
CA GLU A 80 -15.67 8.46 -18.69
C GLU A 80 -14.95 9.55 -19.50
N ALA A 81 -14.86 10.78 -18.99
CA ALA A 81 -14.31 11.94 -19.70
C ALA A 81 -12.95 11.65 -20.36
N PRO A 82 -12.74 12.04 -21.63
CA PRO A 82 -11.51 11.74 -22.34
C PRO A 82 -10.30 12.45 -21.71
N VAL A 83 -9.17 11.76 -21.69
CA VAL A 83 -7.88 12.28 -21.21
C VAL A 83 -7.03 12.66 -22.42
N GLN A 84 -6.50 13.88 -22.42
CA GLN A 84 -5.50 14.34 -23.38
C GLN A 84 -4.10 14.16 -22.81
N VAL A 85 -3.17 13.70 -23.65
CA VAL A 85 -1.74 13.64 -23.36
C VAL A 85 -1.09 14.82 -24.08
N THR A 86 -0.53 15.75 -23.32
CA THR A 86 0.01 17.03 -23.82
C THR A 86 1.46 17.20 -23.41
N ILE A 87 2.22 18.03 -24.12
CA ILE A 87 3.59 18.40 -23.72
C ILE A 87 3.53 19.82 -23.13
N PRO A 88 3.87 20.02 -21.84
CA PRO A 88 3.81 21.32 -21.19
C PRO A 88 4.84 22.27 -21.78
N GLU A 89 4.60 23.58 -21.69
CA GLU A 89 5.45 24.63 -22.28
C GLU A 89 6.93 24.50 -21.88
N THR A 90 7.17 24.15 -20.62
CA THR A 90 8.50 23.86 -20.05
C THR A 90 9.26 22.78 -20.83
N SER A 91 8.58 21.73 -21.28
CA SER A 91 9.15 20.57 -21.98
C SER A 91 9.19 20.73 -23.50
N LYS A 92 8.47 21.70 -24.10
CA LYS A 92 8.50 21.92 -25.57
C LYS A 92 9.89 22.22 -26.12
N SER A 93 10.73 22.92 -25.36
CA SER A 93 12.14 23.15 -25.72
C SER A 93 12.94 21.85 -25.89
N ILE A 94 12.68 20.88 -25.02
CA ILE A 94 13.31 19.55 -24.99
C ILE A 94 12.74 18.67 -26.11
N GLU A 95 11.41 18.65 -26.27
CA GLU A 95 10.74 17.95 -27.36
C GLU A 95 11.26 18.43 -28.73
N ARG A 96 11.35 19.75 -28.94
CA ARG A 96 11.85 20.35 -30.19
C ARG A 96 13.30 19.95 -30.48
N ASN A 97 14.13 19.79 -29.46
CA ASN A 97 15.49 19.29 -29.58
C ASN A 97 15.51 17.82 -30.03
N ILE A 98 14.86 16.93 -29.27
CA ILE A 98 14.79 15.49 -29.57
C ILE A 98 14.18 15.24 -30.97
N PHE A 99 13.13 15.97 -31.33
CA PHE A 99 12.49 15.91 -32.65
C PHE A 99 13.40 16.38 -33.79
N ASN A 100 14.39 17.23 -33.53
CA ASN A 100 15.36 17.66 -34.54
C ASN A 100 16.47 16.63 -34.73
N GLU A 101 17.10 16.17 -33.65
CA GLU A 101 18.18 15.16 -33.71
C GLU A 101 17.66 13.82 -34.28
N ALA A 102 16.41 13.46 -33.99
CA ALA A 102 15.77 12.23 -34.50
C ALA A 102 15.54 12.22 -36.03
N LYS A 103 15.75 13.34 -36.74
CA LYS A 103 15.67 13.39 -38.21
C LYS A 103 16.90 12.77 -38.87
N SER A 104 18.09 13.04 -38.33
CA SER A 104 19.37 12.57 -38.85
C SER A 104 19.84 11.27 -38.18
N ALA A 105 19.29 10.88 -37.02
CA ALA A 105 19.64 9.63 -36.35
C ALA A 105 18.99 8.40 -37.02
N ASP A 106 19.70 7.29 -37.11
CA ASP A 106 19.22 6.00 -37.63
C ASP A 106 18.64 5.12 -36.53
N MET A 107 19.21 5.23 -35.34
CA MET A 107 18.77 4.57 -34.13
C MET A 107 18.49 5.59 -33.02
N LEU A 108 17.38 5.41 -32.31
CA LEU A 108 17.14 5.93 -30.98
C LEU A 108 17.57 4.87 -29.96
N MET A 109 18.50 5.22 -29.06
CA MET A 109 18.84 4.42 -27.88
C MET A 109 18.35 5.13 -26.61
N ILE A 110 17.48 4.47 -25.86
CA ILE A 110 16.86 5.01 -24.65
C ILE A 110 17.74 4.67 -23.44
N TRP A 111 18.10 5.71 -22.68
CA TRP A 111 18.98 5.70 -21.51
C TRP A 111 18.29 6.31 -20.27
N THR A 112 16.98 6.18 -20.16
CA THR A 112 16.23 6.51 -18.94
C THR A 112 16.61 5.58 -17.79
N ASP A 113 16.25 5.91 -16.55
CA ASP A 113 16.48 4.98 -15.44
C ASP A 113 15.70 3.66 -15.69
N CYS A 114 16.18 2.54 -15.13
CA CYS A 114 15.73 1.21 -15.57
C CYS A 114 14.55 0.63 -14.78
N ASP A 115 13.64 1.49 -14.30
CA ASP A 115 12.37 1.12 -13.67
C ASP A 115 11.16 1.30 -14.62
N ARG A 116 9.93 1.12 -14.09
CA ARG A 116 8.70 1.22 -14.87
C ARG A 116 8.44 2.65 -15.38
N GLU A 117 8.72 3.66 -14.55
CA GLU A 117 8.55 5.07 -14.94
C GLU A 117 9.54 5.44 -16.05
N GLY A 118 10.80 4.98 -15.95
CA GLY A 118 11.81 5.15 -17.01
C GLY A 118 11.48 4.43 -18.32
N GLU A 119 10.82 3.25 -18.29
CA GLU A 119 10.26 2.66 -19.53
C GLU A 119 9.12 3.52 -20.11
N HIS A 120 8.27 4.11 -19.25
CA HIS A 120 7.19 5.00 -19.70
C HIS A 120 7.74 6.28 -20.34
N ILE A 121 8.71 6.94 -19.71
CA ILE A 121 9.42 8.11 -20.26
C ILE A 121 10.14 7.73 -21.57
N GLY A 122 10.72 6.53 -21.64
CA GLY A 122 11.25 5.96 -22.88
C GLY A 122 10.22 5.91 -24.00
N SER A 123 8.96 5.55 -23.67
CA SER A 123 7.86 5.56 -24.64
C SER A 123 7.46 6.97 -25.09
N GLU A 124 7.58 7.99 -24.23
CA GLU A 124 7.35 9.40 -24.59
C GLU A 124 8.40 9.90 -25.59
N ILE A 125 9.68 9.65 -25.29
CA ILE A 125 10.82 9.97 -26.15
C ILE A 125 10.63 9.31 -27.52
N GLU A 126 10.22 8.04 -27.55
CA GLU A 126 9.95 7.31 -28.79
C GLU A 126 8.76 7.89 -29.57
N LYS A 127 7.65 8.24 -28.90
CA LYS A 127 6.49 8.92 -29.51
C LYS A 127 6.94 10.20 -30.24
N VAL A 128 7.87 10.97 -29.66
CA VAL A 128 8.48 12.16 -30.30
C VAL A 128 9.39 11.79 -31.47
N CYS A 129 10.30 10.83 -31.31
CA CYS A 129 11.26 10.45 -32.35
C CYS A 129 10.60 9.83 -33.59
N LYS A 130 9.60 8.96 -33.41
CA LYS A 130 8.85 8.35 -34.53
C LYS A 130 7.98 9.35 -35.29
N ARG A 131 7.62 10.48 -34.68
CA ARG A 131 6.98 11.61 -35.37
C ARG A 131 7.96 12.37 -36.27
N ALA A 132 9.27 12.32 -35.98
CA ALA A 132 10.33 12.87 -36.84
C ALA A 132 10.75 11.91 -37.96
N LYS A 133 11.06 10.65 -37.61
CA LYS A 133 11.50 9.59 -38.54
C LYS A 133 10.78 8.29 -38.19
N ARG A 134 9.65 8.00 -38.85
CA ARG A 134 8.78 6.84 -38.55
C ARG A 134 9.50 5.48 -38.59
N THR A 135 10.57 5.39 -39.36
CA THR A 135 11.40 4.19 -39.56
C THR A 135 12.63 4.12 -38.66
N ILE A 136 12.82 5.04 -37.71
CA ILE A 136 13.95 5.01 -36.77
C ILE A 136 13.96 3.69 -35.97
N ASN A 137 15.12 3.06 -35.88
CA ASN A 137 15.31 1.86 -35.06
C ASN A 137 15.24 2.26 -33.59
N VAL A 138 14.52 1.52 -32.75
CA VAL A 138 14.32 1.88 -31.33
C VAL A 138 14.90 0.81 -30.43
N LYS A 139 15.83 1.23 -29.57
CA LYS A 139 16.59 0.37 -28.68
C LYS A 139 16.66 0.95 -27.28
N ARG A 140 16.96 0.08 -26.31
CA ARG A 140 16.93 0.36 -24.89
C ARG A 140 18.21 -0.14 -24.24
N ALA A 141 19.03 0.77 -23.73
CA ALA A 141 20.15 0.43 -22.87
C ALA A 141 19.62 0.01 -21.49
N ARG A 142 20.13 -1.08 -20.91
CA ARG A 142 19.78 -1.57 -19.57
C ARG A 142 21.01 -1.60 -18.67
N PHE A 143 20.91 -0.93 -17.53
CA PHE A 143 21.98 -0.76 -16.54
C PHE A 143 21.38 -0.54 -15.14
N SER A 144 22.15 -0.88 -14.10
CA SER A 144 21.74 -0.72 -12.70
C SER A 144 22.70 0.18 -11.90
N ALA A 145 23.78 0.65 -12.53
CA ALA A 145 24.75 1.58 -11.97
C ALA A 145 25.41 2.38 -13.10
N ILE A 146 25.68 3.68 -12.86
CA ILE A 146 26.38 4.54 -13.83
C ILE A 146 27.89 4.35 -13.68
N ILE A 147 28.37 3.17 -14.09
CA ILE A 147 29.79 2.77 -14.04
C ILE A 147 30.25 2.23 -15.39
N ALA A 148 31.52 2.45 -15.73
CA ALA A 148 32.07 2.20 -17.08
C ALA A 148 31.72 0.82 -17.66
N GLN A 149 31.96 -0.25 -16.89
CA GLN A 149 31.66 -1.62 -17.29
C GLN A 149 30.18 -1.85 -17.67
N GLN A 150 29.23 -1.36 -16.86
CA GLN A 150 27.80 -1.53 -17.15
C GLN A 150 27.34 -0.66 -18.32
N ILE A 151 27.82 0.58 -18.40
CA ILE A 151 27.43 1.52 -19.46
C ILE A 151 27.99 1.09 -20.82
N HIS A 152 29.26 0.65 -20.91
CA HIS A 152 29.79 0.07 -22.15
C HIS A 152 29.07 -1.23 -22.55
N ASN A 153 28.68 -2.07 -21.59
CA ASN A 153 27.89 -3.28 -21.86
C ASN A 153 26.48 -2.93 -22.39
N ALA A 154 25.82 -1.93 -21.78
CA ALA A 154 24.47 -1.51 -22.16
C ALA A 154 24.41 -0.87 -23.56
N ALA A 155 25.48 -0.19 -23.97
CA ALA A 155 25.64 0.35 -25.33
C ALA A 155 25.86 -0.74 -26.40
N GLN A 156 26.60 -1.80 -26.05
CA GLN A 156 26.92 -2.91 -26.97
C GLN A 156 25.81 -3.96 -27.06
N HIS A 157 25.03 -4.15 -25.98
CA HIS A 157 23.95 -5.15 -25.90
C HIS A 157 22.55 -4.53 -25.64
N PRO A 158 22.10 -3.55 -26.45
CA PRO A 158 20.84 -2.85 -26.19
C PRO A 158 19.61 -3.69 -26.60
N VAL A 159 18.64 -3.76 -25.69
CA VAL A 159 17.41 -4.55 -25.86
C VAL A 159 16.29 -3.73 -26.52
N ASN A 160 15.08 -4.27 -26.57
CA ASN A 160 13.88 -3.52 -26.99
C ASN A 160 13.24 -2.85 -25.76
N LEU A 161 12.53 -1.73 -25.97
CA LEU A 161 11.78 -1.04 -24.91
C LEU A 161 10.59 -1.90 -24.42
N ASP A 162 10.38 -1.99 -23.11
CA ASP A 162 9.29 -2.77 -22.52
C ASP A 162 7.96 -2.00 -22.58
N ARG A 163 7.09 -2.43 -23.49
CA ARG A 163 5.73 -1.90 -23.65
C ARG A 163 4.83 -2.21 -22.48
N ALA A 164 4.95 -3.38 -21.87
CA ALA A 164 4.06 -3.84 -20.82
C ALA A 164 4.26 -3.02 -19.53
N GLN A 165 5.51 -2.67 -19.22
CA GLN A 165 5.84 -1.75 -18.13
C GLN A 165 5.36 -0.31 -18.42
N ALA A 166 5.65 0.21 -19.63
CA ALA A 166 5.20 1.55 -20.03
C ALA A 166 3.66 1.70 -20.04
N ASP A 167 2.93 0.65 -20.47
CA ASP A 167 1.47 0.59 -20.47
C ASP A 167 0.88 0.51 -19.05
N ALA A 168 1.55 -0.18 -18.12
CA ALA A 168 1.10 -0.25 -16.72
C ALA A 168 1.20 1.12 -16.01
N VAL A 169 2.22 1.91 -16.31
CA VAL A 169 2.37 3.29 -15.80
C VAL A 169 1.35 4.24 -16.43
N GLU A 170 1.08 4.12 -17.74
CA GLU A 170 0.04 4.90 -18.41
C GLU A 170 -1.35 4.57 -17.82
N ALA A 171 -1.62 3.28 -17.56
CA ALA A 171 -2.83 2.81 -16.87
C ALA A 171 -2.97 3.38 -15.45
N ARG A 172 -1.90 3.32 -14.65
CA ARG A 172 -1.86 3.90 -13.30
C ARG A 172 -2.14 5.40 -13.34
N THR A 173 -1.48 6.13 -14.24
CA THR A 173 -1.58 7.59 -14.37
C THR A 173 -2.99 8.03 -14.76
N ILE A 174 -3.62 7.36 -15.74
CA ILE A 174 -5.01 7.63 -16.15
C ILE A 174 -6.00 7.33 -15.02
N LEU A 175 -5.80 6.24 -14.28
CA LEU A 175 -6.66 5.84 -13.17
C LEU A 175 -6.53 6.81 -11.97
N ASP A 176 -5.30 7.13 -11.57
CA ASP A 176 -4.99 8.06 -10.48
C ASP A 176 -5.56 9.46 -10.79
N LEU A 177 -5.46 9.92 -12.04
CA LEU A 177 -6.09 11.17 -12.51
C LEU A 177 -7.62 11.12 -12.42
N LYS A 178 -8.26 10.11 -13.00
CA LYS A 178 -9.74 10.01 -13.07
C LYS A 178 -10.36 9.91 -11.68
N VAL A 179 -9.91 8.94 -10.88
CA VAL A 179 -10.43 8.69 -9.53
C VAL A 179 -10.07 9.85 -8.60
N GLY A 180 -8.83 10.35 -8.66
CA GLY A 180 -8.37 11.48 -7.86
C GLY A 180 -9.18 12.74 -8.13
N ALA A 181 -9.42 13.09 -9.40
CA ALA A 181 -10.17 14.29 -9.77
C ALA A 181 -11.67 14.18 -9.41
N ALA A 182 -12.31 13.03 -9.68
CA ALA A 182 -13.72 12.81 -9.36
C ALA A 182 -14.01 13.00 -7.86
N PHE A 183 -13.32 12.25 -7.00
CA PHE A 183 -13.49 12.37 -5.56
C PHE A 183 -13.03 13.73 -5.02
N THR A 184 -11.89 14.27 -5.47
CA THR A 184 -11.41 15.60 -5.03
C THR A 184 -12.41 16.71 -5.32
N ARG A 185 -12.95 16.79 -6.55
CA ARG A 185 -13.93 17.83 -6.90
C ARG A 185 -15.22 17.65 -6.12
N MET A 186 -15.76 16.43 -6.04
CA MET A 186 -16.97 16.15 -5.25
C MET A 186 -16.80 16.63 -3.81
N GLN A 187 -15.79 16.13 -3.10
CA GLN A 187 -15.65 16.42 -1.68
C GLN A 187 -15.26 17.88 -1.41
N THR A 188 -14.40 18.49 -2.24
CA THR A 188 -14.06 19.91 -2.08
C THR A 188 -15.27 20.81 -2.35
N LEU A 189 -15.97 20.62 -3.47
CA LEU A 189 -17.12 21.46 -3.85
C LEU A 189 -18.33 21.27 -2.92
N VAL A 190 -18.49 20.12 -2.25
CA VAL A 190 -19.54 19.95 -1.23
C VAL A 190 -19.10 20.52 0.12
N LEU A 191 -17.88 20.24 0.58
CA LEU A 191 -17.39 20.74 1.88
C LEU A 191 -17.24 22.27 1.89
N GLN A 192 -16.74 22.89 0.82
CA GLN A 192 -16.68 24.35 0.70
C GLN A 192 -18.05 25.04 0.66
N ARG A 193 -19.16 24.31 0.40
CA ARG A 193 -20.53 24.86 0.46
C ARG A 193 -21.26 24.57 1.77
N GLN A 194 -20.69 23.75 2.67
CA GLN A 194 -21.39 23.26 3.86
C GLN A 194 -20.57 23.31 5.16
N VAL A 195 -19.27 23.61 5.11
CA VAL A 195 -18.37 23.69 6.26
C VAL A 195 -17.55 24.97 6.14
N LYS A 196 -18.00 26.04 6.82
CA LYS A 196 -17.48 27.40 6.65
C LYS A 196 -15.96 27.50 6.74
N LYS A 197 -15.32 26.78 7.68
CA LYS A 197 -13.85 26.78 7.83
C LYS A 197 -13.10 26.31 6.57
N ILE A 198 -13.68 25.40 5.78
CA ILE A 198 -13.10 24.91 4.52
C ILE A 198 -13.32 25.93 3.38
N GLU A 199 -14.40 26.71 3.45
CA GLU A 199 -14.70 27.83 2.56
C GLU A 199 -13.77 29.03 2.81
N ASP A 200 -13.67 29.48 4.07
CA ASP A 200 -12.84 30.62 4.51
C ASP A 200 -11.36 30.40 4.14
N GLU A 201 -10.83 29.21 4.44
CA GLU A 201 -9.45 28.80 4.11
C GLU A 201 -9.27 28.41 2.62
N LYS A 202 -10.36 28.33 1.84
CA LYS A 202 -10.42 27.87 0.43
C LYS A 202 -9.70 26.54 0.17
N ASN A 203 -9.71 25.66 1.18
CA ASN A 203 -8.92 24.44 1.20
C ASN A 203 -9.33 23.46 0.09
N ILE A 204 -8.34 22.97 -0.67
CA ILE A 204 -8.52 21.85 -1.61
C ILE A 204 -8.49 20.54 -0.83
N VAL A 205 -9.66 19.95 -0.60
CA VAL A 205 -9.81 18.68 0.09
C VAL A 205 -9.59 17.54 -0.91
N SER A 206 -8.33 17.19 -1.14
CA SER A 206 -7.94 16.14 -2.12
C SER A 206 -8.23 14.70 -1.71
N TYR A 207 -8.54 13.87 -2.70
CA TYR A 207 -8.56 12.40 -2.62
C TYR A 207 -7.52 11.82 -3.59
N GLY A 208 -6.90 10.70 -3.20
CA GLY A 208 -6.08 9.88 -4.09
C GLY A 208 -6.19 8.41 -3.69
N PRO A 209 -6.24 7.47 -4.65
CA PRO A 209 -6.58 6.06 -4.38
C PRO A 209 -5.54 5.32 -3.51
N CYS A 210 -4.29 5.79 -3.41
CA CYS A 210 -3.32 5.33 -2.41
C CYS A 210 -3.16 6.30 -1.22
N GLN A 211 -3.33 7.61 -1.45
CA GLN A 211 -3.27 8.64 -0.41
C GLN A 211 -4.27 8.38 0.72
N PHE A 212 -5.51 8.03 0.37
CA PHE A 212 -6.59 7.87 1.34
C PHE A 212 -6.44 6.63 2.25
N PRO A 213 -6.12 5.41 1.77
CA PRO A 213 -5.81 4.29 2.67
C PRO A 213 -4.50 4.48 3.45
N THR A 214 -3.55 5.29 2.96
CA THR A 214 -2.35 5.65 3.73
C THR A 214 -2.71 6.52 4.95
N LEU A 215 -3.61 7.49 4.78
CA LEU A 215 -4.23 8.22 5.89
C LEU A 215 -5.05 7.30 6.81
N GLY A 216 -5.76 6.32 6.22
CA GLY A 216 -6.53 5.31 6.95
C GLY A 216 -5.71 4.57 8.01
N PHE A 217 -4.45 4.19 7.72
CA PHE A 217 -3.56 3.59 8.73
C PHE A 217 -3.25 4.53 9.91
N VAL A 218 -3.04 5.83 9.65
CA VAL A 218 -2.71 6.82 10.68
C VAL A 218 -3.93 7.10 11.55
N VAL A 219 -5.13 7.23 10.96
CA VAL A 219 -6.39 7.40 11.72
C VAL A 219 -6.75 6.14 12.49
N ALA A 220 -6.54 4.95 11.93
CA ALA A 220 -6.75 3.68 12.63
C ALA A 220 -5.86 3.58 13.87
N ARG A 221 -4.54 3.79 13.74
CA ARG A 221 -3.64 3.77 14.91
C ARG A 221 -4.01 4.86 15.93
N TYR A 222 -4.36 6.06 15.47
CA TYR A 222 -4.80 7.12 16.39
C TYR A 222 -6.04 6.70 17.19
N LYS A 223 -7.02 6.03 16.56
CA LYS A 223 -8.17 5.44 17.25
C LYS A 223 -7.74 4.38 18.26
N ASP A 224 -6.87 3.43 17.88
CA ASP A 224 -6.33 2.40 18.78
C ASP A 224 -5.74 3.05 20.06
N VAL A 225 -5.05 4.19 19.93
CA VAL A 225 -4.44 4.93 21.04
C VAL A 225 -5.45 5.68 21.91
N GLN A 226 -6.58 6.11 21.36
CA GLN A 226 -7.63 6.87 22.05
C GLN A 226 -8.66 5.97 22.75
N THR A 227 -8.98 4.81 22.17
CA THR A 227 -9.97 3.87 22.74
C THR A 227 -9.36 2.89 23.74
N PHE A 228 -8.04 2.74 23.75
CA PHE A 228 -7.32 1.85 24.66
C PHE A 228 -7.67 2.11 26.14
N ARG A 229 -7.97 1.04 26.86
CA ARG A 229 -8.12 1.03 28.31
C ARG A 229 -6.97 0.22 28.90
N PRO A 230 -6.11 0.80 29.76
CA PRO A 230 -5.14 0.03 30.52
C PRO A 230 -5.85 -0.99 31.41
N GLU A 231 -5.33 -2.20 31.40
CA GLU A 231 -5.75 -3.31 32.25
C GLU A 231 -4.60 -3.63 33.20
N THR A 232 -4.89 -3.70 34.49
CA THR A 232 -3.91 -4.13 35.49
C THR A 232 -3.69 -5.63 35.37
N PHE A 233 -2.43 -6.06 35.42
CA PHE A 233 -2.02 -7.45 35.52
C PHE A 233 -1.05 -7.63 36.67
N TRP A 234 -0.89 -8.86 37.14
CA TRP A 234 0.03 -9.23 38.19
C TRP A 234 0.99 -10.31 37.73
N PHE A 235 2.23 -10.25 38.20
CA PHE A 235 3.28 -11.21 37.89
C PHE A 235 4.19 -11.42 39.10
N ILE A 236 4.74 -12.62 39.21
CA ILE A 236 5.70 -12.94 40.27
C ILE A 236 7.09 -12.49 39.81
N TYR A 237 7.67 -11.52 40.52
CA TYR A 237 9.03 -11.02 40.33
C TYR A 237 9.98 -11.84 41.20
N LEU A 238 10.85 -12.64 40.57
CA LEU A 238 11.81 -13.51 41.25
C LEU A 238 13.22 -13.17 40.81
N THR A 239 14.10 -12.85 41.77
CA THR A 239 15.53 -12.62 41.51
C THR A 239 16.43 -13.30 42.53
N LEU A 240 17.65 -13.62 42.07
CA LEU A 240 18.73 -14.15 42.89
C LEU A 240 19.96 -13.25 42.76
N SER A 241 20.39 -12.66 43.87
CA SER A 241 21.60 -11.85 43.95
C SER A 241 22.76 -12.71 44.44
N GLN A 242 23.69 -13.05 43.54
CA GLN A 242 24.92 -13.75 43.91
C GLN A 242 26.10 -12.76 44.06
N PRO A 243 27.03 -12.98 45.01
CA PRO A 243 28.26 -12.22 45.09
C PRO A 243 29.13 -12.52 43.85
N SER A 244 29.44 -11.50 43.07
CA SER A 244 30.24 -11.68 41.85
C SER A 244 31.67 -12.11 42.18
N SER A 245 32.21 -13.04 41.41
CA SER A 245 33.63 -13.45 41.46
C SER A 245 34.58 -12.37 40.90
N SER A 246 34.04 -11.31 40.30
CA SER A 246 34.78 -10.10 39.90
C SER A 246 34.34 -8.90 40.75
N GLN A 247 35.31 -8.16 41.30
CA GLN A 247 35.07 -7.00 42.17
C GLN A 247 34.20 -5.92 41.50
N GLY A 248 33.10 -5.53 42.15
CA GLY A 248 32.40 -4.28 41.83
C GLY A 248 30.90 -4.29 42.16
N ASP A 249 30.18 -5.31 41.70
CA ASP A 249 28.71 -5.33 41.71
C ASP A 249 28.18 -6.74 42.02
N ALA A 250 27.02 -6.84 42.66
CA ALA A 250 26.33 -8.12 42.89
C ALA A 250 25.50 -8.49 41.66
N GLY A 251 25.63 -9.73 41.19
CA GLY A 251 24.94 -10.17 39.98
C GLY A 251 23.48 -10.53 40.26
N GLU A 252 22.55 -9.57 40.12
CA GLU A 252 21.11 -9.87 40.18
C GLU A 252 20.66 -10.65 38.93
N THR A 253 20.39 -11.94 39.12
CA THR A 253 19.80 -12.80 38.10
C THR A 253 18.29 -12.74 38.21
N ARG A 254 17.65 -12.05 37.26
CA ARG A 254 16.19 -12.02 37.16
C ARG A 254 15.64 -13.23 36.41
N PHE A 255 14.74 -13.95 37.06
CA PHE A 255 13.97 -15.03 36.46
C PHE A 255 12.60 -14.50 35.99
N THR A 256 12.11 -15.05 34.87
CA THR A 256 10.84 -14.68 34.25
C THR A 256 9.85 -15.82 34.46
N TRP A 257 8.70 -15.52 35.06
CA TRP A 257 7.63 -16.49 35.32
C TRP A 257 7.10 -17.10 34.01
N ARG A 258 6.93 -18.42 33.95
CA ARG A 258 6.51 -19.13 32.72
C ARG A 258 5.12 -18.72 32.24
N ARG A 259 4.23 -18.36 33.18
CA ARG A 259 2.88 -17.84 32.90
C ARG A 259 2.88 -16.40 32.37
N GLY A 260 4.00 -15.67 32.51
CA GLY A 260 4.11 -14.27 32.13
C GLY A 260 3.44 -13.34 33.14
N HIS A 261 2.11 -13.20 33.06
CA HIS A 261 1.29 -12.40 33.96
C HIS A 261 -0.17 -12.90 33.93
N LEU A 262 -0.95 -12.55 34.96
CA LEU A 262 -2.39 -12.83 35.05
C LEU A 262 -3.17 -11.52 35.22
N PHE A 263 -4.37 -11.45 34.64
CA PHE A 263 -5.30 -10.31 34.78
C PHE A 263 -6.29 -10.48 35.94
N GLU A 264 -6.09 -11.50 36.78
CA GLU A 264 -6.93 -11.79 37.95
C GLU A 264 -6.06 -11.78 39.21
N TYR A 265 -6.39 -10.89 40.15
CA TYR A 265 -5.56 -10.66 41.34
C TYR A 265 -5.57 -11.88 42.25
N ASP A 266 -6.76 -12.38 42.59
CA ASP A 266 -6.93 -13.51 43.51
C ASP A 266 -6.22 -14.77 43.02
N ALA A 267 -6.21 -14.99 41.70
CA ALA A 267 -5.49 -16.11 41.08
C ALA A 267 -3.96 -15.96 41.19
N ALA A 268 -3.43 -14.75 41.00
CA ALA A 268 -2.00 -14.47 41.15
C ALA A 268 -1.56 -14.49 42.63
N LEU A 269 -2.41 -13.98 43.53
CA LEU A 269 -2.20 -13.99 44.97
C LEU A 269 -2.17 -15.42 45.52
N VAL A 270 -3.15 -16.26 45.20
CA VAL A 270 -3.18 -17.66 45.69
C VAL A 270 -1.95 -18.45 45.24
N ILE A 271 -1.46 -18.24 44.00
CA ILE A 271 -0.22 -18.88 43.53
C ILE A 271 0.98 -18.35 44.33
N TYR A 272 1.10 -17.04 44.49
CA TYR A 272 2.19 -16.41 45.24
C TYR A 272 2.21 -16.84 46.73
N GLU A 273 1.05 -16.85 47.40
CA GLU A 273 0.88 -17.34 48.77
C GLU A 273 1.28 -18.81 48.90
N MET A 274 0.83 -19.67 47.97
CA MET A 274 1.24 -21.08 47.93
C MET A 274 2.75 -21.24 47.76
N MET A 275 3.40 -20.40 46.96
CA MET A 275 4.86 -20.43 46.80
C MET A 275 5.58 -20.04 48.10
N ILE A 276 5.27 -18.87 48.69
CA ILE A 276 6.00 -18.37 49.87
C ILE A 276 5.70 -19.17 51.15
N THR A 277 4.52 -19.81 51.25
CA THR A 277 4.16 -20.67 52.39
C THR A 277 4.63 -22.12 52.25
N SER A 278 5.11 -22.53 51.07
CA SER A 278 5.55 -23.91 50.80
C SER A 278 6.73 -24.39 51.65
N GLY A 279 7.57 -23.47 52.14
CA GLY A 279 8.87 -23.79 52.76
C GLY A 279 9.88 -24.46 51.82
N SER A 280 9.60 -24.50 50.51
CA SER A 280 10.50 -25.07 49.50
C SER A 280 11.64 -24.10 49.16
N LEU A 281 12.75 -24.62 48.65
CA LEU A 281 13.73 -23.83 47.91
C LEU A 281 13.33 -23.76 46.42
N ALA A 282 13.87 -22.79 45.70
CA ALA A 282 13.81 -22.77 44.24
C ALA A 282 14.88 -23.74 43.70
N ARG A 283 14.47 -24.66 42.83
CA ARG A 283 15.31 -25.75 42.32
C ARG A 283 15.57 -25.58 40.83
N VAL A 284 16.84 -25.66 40.42
CA VAL A 284 17.23 -25.67 39.01
C VAL A 284 16.73 -26.96 38.35
N ALA A 285 15.67 -26.84 37.57
CA ALA A 285 15.05 -27.96 36.88
C ALA A 285 15.81 -28.35 35.62
N LYS A 286 16.47 -27.39 34.94
CA LYS A 286 17.19 -27.61 33.68
C LYS A 286 18.13 -26.46 33.30
N VAL A 287 19.28 -26.77 32.70
CA VAL A 287 20.26 -25.79 32.18
C VAL A 287 20.55 -26.07 30.70
N THR A 288 19.90 -25.30 29.82
CA THR A 288 20.08 -25.44 28.36
C THR A 288 21.09 -24.43 27.83
N LYS A 289 22.34 -24.87 27.60
CA LYS A 289 23.40 -24.09 26.93
C LYS A 289 23.49 -24.49 25.46
N LYS A 290 23.22 -23.54 24.55
CA LYS A 290 23.19 -23.76 23.08
C LYS A 290 23.99 -22.70 22.33
N GLU A 291 24.60 -23.09 21.22
CA GLU A 291 25.09 -22.12 20.25
C GLU A 291 23.90 -21.31 19.70
N THR A 292 24.09 -20.01 19.55
CA THR A 292 23.12 -19.08 18.97
C THR A 292 23.85 -18.12 18.06
N LYS A 293 23.14 -17.54 17.09
CA LYS A 293 23.71 -16.55 16.20
C LYS A 293 22.77 -15.40 15.92
N LYS A 294 23.33 -14.20 15.89
CA LYS A 294 22.63 -13.05 15.32
C LYS A 294 22.95 -12.98 13.83
N TRP A 295 21.90 -13.14 13.03
CA TRP A 295 22.00 -13.17 11.58
C TRP A 295 22.45 -11.82 11.00
N LYS A 296 23.39 -11.86 10.07
CA LYS A 296 23.79 -10.69 9.27
C LYS A 296 22.59 -10.15 8.45
N PRO A 297 22.55 -8.83 8.16
CA PRO A 297 21.44 -8.22 7.45
C PRO A 297 21.25 -8.82 6.05
N LEU A 298 20.00 -8.90 5.60
CA LEU A 298 19.69 -9.16 4.20
C LEU A 298 20.17 -7.99 3.33
N PRO A 299 20.50 -8.24 2.04
CA PRO A 299 20.70 -7.21 1.04
C PRO A 299 19.59 -6.14 1.06
N LEU A 300 19.95 -4.93 0.64
CA LEU A 300 19.13 -3.74 0.91
C LEU A 300 18.11 -3.50 -0.22
N THR A 301 16.82 -3.56 0.10
CA THR A 301 15.72 -3.12 -0.77
C THR A 301 15.34 -1.67 -0.50
N THR A 302 14.60 -1.05 -1.41
CA THR A 302 14.11 0.33 -1.26
C THR A 302 13.17 0.53 -0.07
N VAL A 303 12.31 -0.46 0.22
CA VAL A 303 11.41 -0.44 1.39
C VAL A 303 12.21 -0.49 2.69
N GLU A 304 13.24 -1.34 2.73
CA GLU A 304 14.08 -1.52 3.91
C GLU A 304 15.07 -0.36 4.11
N LEU A 305 15.53 0.30 3.03
CA LEU A 305 16.27 1.57 3.09
C LEU A 305 15.41 2.68 3.71
N GLN A 306 14.14 2.82 3.32
CA GLN A 306 13.21 3.78 3.92
C GLN A 306 12.98 3.50 5.41
N LYS A 307 12.64 2.26 5.79
CA LYS A 307 12.39 1.86 7.18
C LYS A 307 13.62 2.04 8.08
N ALA A 308 14.75 1.47 7.67
CA ALA A 308 15.98 1.51 8.45
C ALA A 308 16.56 2.93 8.49
N GLY A 309 16.60 3.64 7.36
CA GLY A 309 17.04 5.03 7.30
C GLY A 309 16.18 5.96 8.16
N SER A 310 14.85 5.84 8.13
CA SER A 310 13.98 6.66 8.99
C SER A 310 14.19 6.35 10.47
N ARG A 311 14.22 5.07 10.86
CA ARG A 311 14.42 4.65 12.25
C ARG A 311 15.80 5.04 12.81
N LEU A 312 16.86 4.88 12.02
CA LEU A 312 18.27 4.99 12.45
C LEU A 312 18.89 6.36 12.16
N LEU A 313 18.67 6.91 10.95
CA LEU A 313 19.22 8.21 10.53
C LEU A 313 18.29 9.39 10.86
N LYS A 314 17.05 9.13 11.28
CA LYS A 314 16.03 10.14 11.61
C LYS A 314 15.69 11.06 10.42
N LEU A 315 15.69 10.49 9.21
CA LEU A 315 15.36 11.18 7.97
C LEU A 315 14.02 10.70 7.42
N ALA A 316 13.25 11.60 6.79
CA ALA A 316 12.01 11.23 6.13
C ALA A 316 12.27 10.23 4.97
N PRO A 317 11.40 9.22 4.74
CA PRO A 317 11.55 8.25 3.64
C PRO A 317 11.83 8.89 2.28
N LYS A 318 11.13 9.98 1.94
CA LYS A 318 11.35 10.71 0.70
C LYS A 318 12.78 11.28 0.61
N LYS A 319 13.23 11.99 1.64
CA LYS A 319 14.59 12.58 1.70
C LYS A 319 15.69 11.52 1.56
N ILE A 320 15.48 10.32 2.12
CA ILE A 320 16.42 9.19 1.97
C ILE A 320 16.50 8.74 0.50
N LEU A 321 15.37 8.63 -0.19
CA LEU A 321 15.35 8.26 -1.61
C LEU A 321 15.88 9.37 -2.52
N ASP A 322 15.56 10.64 -2.26
CA ASP A 322 16.10 11.79 -2.99
C ASP A 322 17.64 11.81 -2.93
N ILE A 323 18.22 11.54 -1.75
CA ILE A 323 19.68 11.43 -1.55
C ILE A 323 20.26 10.19 -2.22
N ALA A 324 19.62 9.03 -2.08
CA ALA A 324 20.10 7.80 -2.71
C ALA A 324 20.07 7.90 -4.25
N GLU A 325 19.06 8.55 -4.83
CA GLU A 325 18.96 8.78 -6.28
C GLU A 325 20.03 9.77 -6.76
N LYS A 326 20.31 10.84 -6.00
CA LYS A 326 21.45 11.74 -6.26
C LYS A 326 22.78 10.99 -6.28
N LEU A 327 23.05 10.14 -5.28
CA LEU A 327 24.29 9.36 -5.18
C LEU A 327 24.42 8.32 -6.30
N TYR A 328 23.31 7.70 -6.73
CA TYR A 328 23.27 6.85 -7.93
C TYR A 328 23.57 7.65 -9.22
N GLN A 329 23.00 8.84 -9.40
CA GLN A 329 23.29 9.71 -10.55
C GLN A 329 24.76 10.18 -10.61
N GLN A 330 25.46 10.16 -9.47
CA GLN A 330 26.90 10.42 -9.34
C GLN A 330 27.77 9.15 -9.54
N GLY A 331 27.17 7.98 -9.75
CA GLY A 331 27.89 6.70 -9.93
C GLY A 331 28.42 6.08 -8.63
N PHE A 332 27.97 6.54 -7.46
CA PHE A 332 28.44 6.10 -6.14
C PHE A 332 27.63 4.95 -5.53
N LEU A 333 26.37 4.80 -5.95
CA LEU A 333 25.48 3.70 -5.59
C LEU A 333 24.93 3.01 -6.85
N SER A 334 24.49 1.77 -6.68
CA SER A 334 23.52 1.15 -7.59
C SER A 334 22.15 1.82 -7.45
N TYR A 335 21.28 1.54 -8.43
CA TYR A 335 19.95 2.14 -8.52
C TYR A 335 19.10 1.90 -7.26
N PRO A 336 18.51 2.94 -6.64
CA PRO A 336 17.92 2.85 -5.31
C PRO A 336 16.42 2.49 -5.31
N ARG A 337 15.82 2.14 -6.46
CA ARG A 337 14.42 1.72 -6.61
C ARG A 337 14.37 0.26 -7.08
N THR A 338 14.49 -0.67 -6.14
CA THR A 338 14.52 -2.13 -6.34
C THR A 338 13.83 -2.85 -5.17
N GLU A 339 13.13 -3.94 -5.50
CA GLU A 339 12.51 -4.85 -4.53
C GLU A 339 13.40 -6.08 -4.25
N THR A 340 14.54 -6.21 -4.96
CA THR A 340 15.44 -7.36 -4.92
C THR A 340 16.25 -7.44 -3.63
N ASP A 341 16.18 -8.59 -2.93
CA ASP A 341 16.88 -8.87 -1.67
C ASP A 341 17.91 -10.02 -1.77
N GLN A 342 18.40 -10.27 -2.99
CA GLN A 342 19.34 -11.34 -3.34
C GLN A 342 20.29 -10.89 -4.45
N PHE A 343 21.56 -11.32 -4.40
CA PHE A 343 22.55 -11.01 -5.44
C PHE A 343 22.75 -12.20 -6.38
N ASP A 344 22.96 -11.94 -7.67
CA ASP A 344 23.15 -12.95 -8.70
C ASP A 344 24.34 -13.91 -8.44
N PRO A 345 24.30 -15.15 -8.96
CA PRO A 345 25.39 -16.12 -8.85
C PRO A 345 26.77 -15.63 -9.30
N GLN A 346 26.82 -14.69 -10.25
CA GLN A 346 28.03 -14.14 -10.86
C GLN A 346 28.32 -12.69 -10.46
N PHE A 347 27.70 -12.20 -9.37
CA PHE A 347 27.89 -10.82 -8.92
C PHE A 347 29.30 -10.59 -8.37
N ASP A 348 30.00 -9.57 -8.89
CA ASP A 348 31.38 -9.23 -8.51
C ASP A 348 31.43 -8.48 -7.17
N PHE A 349 31.46 -9.24 -6.09
CA PHE A 349 31.70 -8.70 -4.74
C PHE A 349 33.13 -8.20 -4.55
N ALA A 350 34.12 -8.85 -5.17
CA ALA A 350 35.54 -8.59 -4.90
C ALA A 350 35.94 -7.17 -5.32
N SER A 351 35.63 -6.77 -6.55
CA SER A 351 35.86 -5.41 -7.06
C SER A 351 35.16 -4.33 -6.24
N LEU A 352 33.98 -4.63 -5.68
CA LEU A 352 33.18 -3.69 -4.91
C LEU A 352 33.63 -3.57 -3.45
N ILE A 353 34.11 -4.66 -2.83
CA ILE A 353 34.73 -4.66 -1.50
C ILE A 353 36.11 -4.00 -1.55
N ASP A 354 36.92 -4.32 -2.56
CA ASP A 354 38.28 -3.79 -2.71
C ASP A 354 38.31 -2.26 -2.83
N LYS A 355 37.35 -1.68 -3.55
CA LYS A 355 37.18 -0.22 -3.61
C LYS A 355 36.94 0.44 -2.25
N GLN A 356 36.48 -0.28 -1.23
CA GLN A 356 36.17 0.27 0.10
C GLN A 356 37.35 0.22 1.09
N LYS A 357 38.50 -0.34 0.69
CA LYS A 357 39.67 -0.56 1.58
C LYS A 357 40.29 0.75 2.09
N ASP A 358 40.14 1.85 1.37
CA ASP A 358 40.74 3.15 1.72
C ASP A 358 39.91 3.98 2.71
N ASP A 359 38.73 3.51 3.14
CA ASP A 359 37.91 4.25 4.10
C ASP A 359 38.43 4.13 5.55
N PRO A 360 38.67 5.24 6.28
CA PRO A 360 39.18 5.18 7.65
C PRO A 360 38.21 4.57 8.68
N ALA A 361 36.92 4.41 8.34
CA ALA A 361 35.87 3.96 9.26
C ALA A 361 35.28 2.57 8.91
N TRP A 362 35.73 1.92 7.82
CA TRP A 362 35.44 0.51 7.49
C TRP A 362 36.48 -0.21 6.62
N GLY A 363 37.51 0.47 6.10
CA GLY A 363 38.47 -0.10 5.14
C GLY A 363 39.28 -1.29 5.64
N GLY A 364 39.65 -1.30 6.94
CA GLY A 364 40.26 -2.47 7.58
C GLY A 364 39.33 -3.71 7.61
N PHE A 365 38.02 -3.51 7.70
CA PHE A 365 37.03 -4.59 7.63
C PHE A 365 36.82 -5.05 6.18
N ALA A 366 36.75 -4.13 5.22
CA ALA A 366 36.75 -4.47 3.79
C ALA A 366 38.00 -5.28 3.42
N THR A 367 39.16 -4.96 4.00
CA THR A 367 40.41 -5.70 3.83
C THR A 367 40.34 -7.13 4.40
N SER A 368 39.73 -7.34 5.57
CA SER A 368 39.59 -8.71 6.12
C SER A 368 38.63 -9.58 5.29
N LEU A 369 37.56 -8.99 4.74
CA LEU A 369 36.67 -9.70 3.80
C LEU A 369 37.44 -10.22 2.58
N SER A 370 38.21 -9.37 1.89
CA SER A 370 39.04 -9.79 0.75
C SER A 370 40.14 -10.79 1.12
N ASN A 371 40.58 -10.80 2.38
CA ASN A 371 41.59 -11.72 2.91
C ASN A 371 41.02 -13.02 3.51
N GLY A 372 39.74 -13.33 3.28
CA GLY A 372 39.13 -14.63 3.61
C GLY A 372 37.95 -14.60 4.60
N ASP A 373 37.59 -13.44 5.17
CA ASP A 373 36.35 -13.32 5.97
C ASP A 373 35.08 -13.23 5.11
N PHE A 374 35.21 -13.07 3.79
CA PHE A 374 34.07 -12.98 2.88
C PHE A 374 33.14 -14.20 3.01
N SER A 375 31.88 -13.93 3.30
CA SER A 375 30.79 -14.88 3.25
C SER A 375 29.67 -14.25 2.43
N ARG A 376 29.30 -14.89 1.32
CA ARG A 376 28.30 -14.37 0.37
C ARG A 376 27.01 -13.92 1.11
N PRO A 377 26.40 -12.78 0.73
CA PRO A 377 25.13 -12.34 1.31
C PRO A 377 24.03 -13.40 1.27
N ARG A 378 23.21 -13.39 2.31
CA ARG A 378 22.02 -14.25 2.41
C ARG A 378 20.97 -13.75 1.43
N ASN A 379 20.46 -14.63 0.56
CA ASN A 379 19.30 -14.32 -0.27
C ASN A 379 18.05 -14.21 0.62
N GLY A 380 17.18 -13.23 0.35
CA GLY A 380 15.84 -13.18 0.91
C GLY A 380 14.83 -13.96 0.06
N LYS A 381 13.76 -13.31 -0.40
CA LYS A 381 12.64 -13.91 -1.15
C LYS A 381 12.27 -13.17 -2.43
N ASN A 382 12.79 -11.97 -2.66
CA ASN A 382 12.30 -11.03 -3.66
C ASN A 382 13.36 -10.77 -4.75
N ASN A 383 12.93 -10.69 -6.00
CA ASN A 383 13.78 -10.35 -7.15
C ASN A 383 12.90 -9.73 -8.24
N ASP A 384 13.15 -8.45 -8.55
CA ASP A 384 12.42 -7.71 -9.59
C ASP A 384 12.91 -8.02 -11.02
N LYS A 385 14.04 -8.74 -11.15
CA LYS A 385 14.72 -9.12 -12.40
C LYS A 385 15.18 -7.93 -13.26
N ALA A 386 15.25 -6.74 -12.67
CA ALA A 386 15.73 -5.52 -13.32
C ALA A 386 16.97 -4.95 -12.62
N HIS A 387 17.07 -5.10 -11.30
CA HIS A 387 18.15 -4.52 -10.49
C HIS A 387 18.65 -5.47 -9.39
N PRO A 388 19.97 -5.45 -9.09
CA PRO A 388 20.52 -6.03 -7.88
C PRO A 388 20.15 -5.17 -6.65
N PRO A 389 20.28 -5.71 -5.42
CA PRO A 389 20.07 -4.97 -4.18
C PRO A 389 20.95 -3.71 -4.09
N ILE A 390 20.51 -2.71 -3.32
CA ILE A 390 21.17 -1.40 -3.20
C ILE A 390 22.57 -1.56 -2.55
N HIS A 391 23.62 -1.18 -3.27
CA HIS A 391 25.03 -1.34 -2.86
C HIS A 391 25.92 -0.17 -3.33
N PRO A 392 27.09 0.06 -2.71
CA PRO A 392 28.06 1.06 -3.17
C PRO A 392 28.83 0.56 -4.39
N THR A 393 29.04 1.43 -5.38
CA THR A 393 29.71 1.10 -6.66
C THR A 393 31.16 1.60 -6.73
N GLY A 394 31.53 2.49 -5.81
CA GLY A 394 32.88 2.99 -5.54
C GLY A 394 32.99 3.61 -4.14
N HIS A 395 34.18 4.05 -3.73
CA HIS A 395 34.41 4.80 -2.49
C HIS A 395 34.29 6.32 -2.69
N VAL A 396 33.85 7.03 -1.65
CA VAL A 396 33.65 8.49 -1.69
C VAL A 396 33.97 9.12 -0.32
N SER A 397 35.13 9.77 -0.23
CA SER A 397 35.61 10.40 1.01
C SER A 397 35.04 11.81 1.27
N ASN A 398 34.59 12.51 0.23
CA ASN A 398 34.23 13.94 0.27
C ASN A 398 32.73 14.23 0.45
N LEU A 399 31.91 13.24 0.80
CA LEU A 399 30.50 13.46 1.16
C LEU A 399 30.38 14.11 2.55
N ALA A 400 29.37 14.95 2.72
CA ALA A 400 29.06 15.64 3.97
C ALA A 400 27.57 15.55 4.31
N GLY A 401 27.21 15.89 5.56
CA GLY A 401 25.81 15.93 6.02
C GLY A 401 25.06 14.61 5.79
N ASP A 402 23.80 14.70 5.36
CA ASP A 402 22.95 13.52 5.15
C ASP A 402 23.37 12.65 3.96
N ASP A 403 24.02 13.22 2.94
CA ASP A 403 24.58 12.45 1.82
C ASP A 403 25.58 11.41 2.34
N LYS A 404 26.51 11.83 3.22
CA LYS A 404 27.44 10.91 3.88
C LYS A 404 26.70 9.87 4.73
N ARG A 405 25.70 10.28 5.51
CA ARG A 405 24.98 9.40 6.44
C ARG A 405 24.20 8.29 5.72
N VAL A 406 23.59 8.60 4.57
CA VAL A 406 22.90 7.62 3.72
C VAL A 406 23.91 6.71 3.02
N TYR A 407 24.97 7.27 2.43
CA TYR A 407 26.03 6.49 1.78
C TYR A 407 26.76 5.53 2.74
N GLU A 408 27.12 5.99 3.94
CA GLU A 408 27.75 5.19 4.99
C GLU A 408 26.83 4.06 5.46
N PHE A 409 25.53 4.33 5.67
CA PHE A 409 24.56 3.29 6.04
C PHE A 409 24.48 2.17 4.98
N ILE A 410 24.39 2.54 3.70
CA ILE A 410 24.31 1.58 2.58
C ILE A 410 25.62 0.79 2.46
N THR A 411 26.77 1.46 2.54
CA THR A 411 28.11 0.85 2.44
C THR A 411 28.38 -0.11 3.57
N ARG A 412 28.14 0.30 4.83
CA ARG A 412 28.24 -0.58 6.00
C ARG A 412 27.29 -1.77 5.90
N ARG A 413 26.07 -1.59 5.38
CA ARG A 413 25.11 -2.70 5.21
C ARG A 413 25.56 -3.70 4.14
N PHE A 414 26.13 -3.23 3.04
CA PHE A 414 26.71 -4.09 2.00
C PHE A 414 27.85 -4.94 2.58
N LEU A 415 28.85 -4.32 3.22
CA LEU A 415 29.98 -5.01 3.85
C LEU A 415 29.51 -5.98 4.94
N ALA A 416 28.52 -5.60 5.76
CA ALA A 416 27.93 -6.47 6.77
C ALA A 416 27.26 -7.71 6.17
N SER A 417 26.52 -7.56 5.06
CA SER A 417 25.91 -8.69 4.35
C SER A 417 26.98 -9.62 3.74
N CYS A 418 28.15 -9.10 3.40
CA CYS A 418 29.31 -9.85 2.89
C CYS A 418 30.18 -10.50 3.99
N SER A 419 29.84 -10.33 5.28
CA SER A 419 30.56 -10.92 6.41
C SER A 419 29.90 -12.22 6.92
N LYS A 420 30.45 -12.82 7.98
CA LYS A 420 29.86 -13.96 8.70
C LYS A 420 28.71 -13.49 9.62
N ASP A 421 27.80 -14.40 9.98
CA ASP A 421 26.83 -14.15 11.06
C ASP A 421 27.59 -13.94 12.39
N ALA A 422 27.05 -13.20 13.35
CA ALA A 422 27.66 -13.06 14.68
C ALA A 422 27.32 -14.28 15.54
N LEU A 423 28.31 -14.90 16.21
CA LEU A 423 28.17 -16.16 16.95
C LEU A 423 28.29 -15.96 18.46
N GLY A 424 27.60 -16.79 19.24
CA GLY A 424 27.62 -16.74 20.71
C GLY A 424 26.94 -17.94 21.34
N TRP A 425 26.95 -17.99 22.67
CA TRP A 425 26.21 -18.97 23.46
C TRP A 425 25.00 -18.32 24.13
N GLN A 426 23.85 -18.98 24.04
CA GLN A 426 22.69 -18.68 24.88
C GLN A 426 22.59 -19.77 25.95
N THR A 427 22.63 -19.36 27.22
CA THR A 427 22.31 -20.23 28.36
C THR A 427 20.92 -19.87 28.85
N THR A 428 20.00 -20.84 28.90
CA THR A 428 18.68 -20.68 29.51
C THR A 428 18.58 -21.63 30.69
N VAL A 429 18.37 -21.07 31.89
CA VAL A 429 18.19 -21.80 33.14
C VAL A 429 16.70 -21.81 33.44
N GLU A 430 16.09 -22.99 33.54
CA GLU A 430 14.69 -23.19 33.90
C GLU A 430 14.66 -23.72 35.35
N ILE A 431 13.89 -23.06 36.22
CA ILE A 431 13.76 -23.40 37.65
C ILE A 431 12.30 -23.73 37.97
N ASP A 432 12.10 -24.63 38.94
CA ASP A 432 10.83 -24.79 39.64
C ASP A 432 10.93 -24.10 41.00
N TYR A 433 9.90 -23.37 41.42
CA TYR A 433 9.74 -22.95 42.80
C TYR A 433 8.31 -23.27 43.26
N ALA A 434 8.19 -24.29 44.12
CA ALA A 434 6.93 -24.77 44.67
C ALA A 434 5.88 -25.19 43.61
N GLY A 435 6.31 -25.72 42.46
CA GLY A 435 5.45 -26.14 41.35
C GLY A 435 5.16 -25.06 40.31
N GLU A 436 5.74 -23.86 40.45
CA GLU A 436 5.70 -22.80 39.43
C GLU A 436 7.03 -22.67 38.70
N GLU A 437 6.98 -22.70 37.37
CA GLU A 437 8.16 -22.58 36.51
C GLU A 437 8.60 -21.13 36.29
N PHE A 438 9.90 -20.87 36.33
CA PHE A 438 10.52 -19.62 35.91
C PHE A 438 11.76 -19.88 35.04
N TYR A 439 12.20 -18.89 34.28
CA TYR A 439 13.43 -19.00 33.47
C TYR A 439 14.27 -17.73 33.45
N ALA A 440 15.59 -17.88 33.57
CA ALA A 440 16.57 -16.84 33.25
C ALA A 440 17.20 -17.12 31.87
N THR A 441 17.78 -16.13 31.21
CA THR A 441 18.52 -16.33 29.96
C THR A 441 19.71 -15.40 29.83
N GLY A 442 20.89 -15.99 29.78
CA GLY A 442 22.14 -15.32 29.47
C GLY A 442 22.53 -15.44 28.00
N LEU A 443 23.41 -14.52 27.58
CA LEU A 443 23.99 -14.43 26.26
C LEU A 443 25.47 -14.04 26.38
N THR A 444 26.35 -14.84 25.80
CA THR A 444 27.78 -14.52 25.67
C THR A 444 28.15 -14.51 24.18
N VAL A 445 28.42 -13.33 23.63
CA VAL A 445 28.88 -13.16 22.25
C VAL A 445 30.34 -13.58 22.15
N LEU A 446 30.63 -14.55 21.28
CA LEU A 446 31.99 -15.00 20.97
C LEU A 446 32.57 -14.20 19.80
N GLU A 447 31.85 -14.19 18.68
CA GLU A 447 32.29 -13.55 17.44
C GLU A 447 31.34 -12.43 17.04
N LYS A 448 31.85 -11.19 16.98
CA LYS A 448 31.05 -10.03 16.56
C LYS A 448 30.79 -10.01 15.05
N ASN A 449 31.73 -10.49 14.24
CA ASN A 449 31.65 -10.58 12.77
C ASN A 449 30.99 -9.32 12.15
N TYR A 450 29.84 -9.43 11.49
CA TYR A 450 29.17 -8.28 10.85
C TYR A 450 28.90 -7.07 11.78
N LEU A 451 28.78 -7.28 13.10
CA LEU A 451 28.53 -6.23 14.08
C LEU A 451 29.72 -5.25 14.22
N VAL A 452 30.93 -5.63 13.77
CA VAL A 452 32.11 -4.76 13.78
C VAL A 452 31.94 -3.59 12.80
N VAL A 453 31.39 -3.86 11.59
CA VAL A 453 31.20 -2.81 10.57
C VAL A 453 29.83 -2.12 10.65
N TYR A 454 28.84 -2.75 11.31
CA TYR A 454 27.43 -2.35 11.28
C TYR A 454 26.88 -1.99 12.68
N PRO A 455 27.30 -0.84 13.26
CA PRO A 455 26.97 -0.44 14.64
C PRO A 455 25.49 -0.12 14.90
N TYR A 456 24.67 -0.09 13.85
CA TYR A 456 23.22 0.07 13.95
C TYR A 456 22.53 -1.14 14.60
N ASP A 457 23.17 -2.31 14.53
CA ASP A 457 22.73 -3.54 15.17
C ASP A 457 23.48 -3.73 16.50
N LYS A 458 22.74 -3.83 17.61
CA LYS A 458 23.33 -4.20 18.91
C LYS A 458 23.15 -5.69 19.20
N TRP A 459 24.17 -6.29 19.79
CA TRP A 459 24.15 -7.60 20.44
C TRP A 459 25.14 -7.49 21.60
N VAL A 460 24.66 -7.65 22.83
CA VAL A 460 25.38 -7.27 24.06
C VAL A 460 25.39 -8.47 24.98
N ASN A 461 26.50 -8.72 25.66
CA ASN A 461 26.58 -9.80 26.63
C ASN A 461 25.59 -9.53 27.78
N ASN A 462 24.82 -10.55 28.11
CA ASN A 462 24.02 -10.62 29.32
C ASN A 462 24.48 -11.88 30.05
N ASN A 463 25.61 -11.81 30.75
CA ASN A 463 26.10 -12.98 31.46
C ASN A 463 25.21 -13.21 32.70
N ILE A 464 24.68 -14.42 32.84
CA ILE A 464 24.15 -14.93 34.11
C ILE A 464 25.25 -15.79 34.76
N PRO A 465 25.19 -16.03 36.09
CA PRO A 465 26.03 -17.05 36.72
C PRO A 465 25.87 -18.43 36.07
N ASP A 466 26.86 -19.30 36.27
CA ASP A 466 26.68 -20.72 36.01
C ASP A 466 25.80 -21.33 37.12
N PHE A 467 24.97 -22.31 36.75
CA PHE A 467 24.04 -23.03 37.62
C PHE A 467 24.13 -24.52 37.31
N GLU A 468 23.88 -25.40 38.28
CA GLU A 468 23.90 -26.86 38.10
C GLU A 468 22.48 -27.48 38.11
N GLU A 469 22.23 -28.52 37.31
CA GLU A 469 20.91 -29.17 37.29
C GLU A 469 20.66 -29.92 38.61
N GLY A 470 19.61 -29.51 39.33
CA GLY A 470 19.29 -29.99 40.67
C GLY A 470 19.82 -29.13 41.81
N GLU A 471 20.55 -28.04 41.53
CA GLU A 471 20.91 -27.01 42.51
C GLU A 471 19.65 -26.41 43.17
N GLU A 472 19.70 -26.15 44.48
CA GLU A 472 18.61 -25.55 45.26
C GLU A 472 19.08 -24.27 45.95
N PHE A 473 18.31 -23.19 45.80
CA PHE A 473 18.63 -21.88 46.37
C PHE A 473 17.37 -21.17 46.91
N GLN A 474 17.59 -20.23 47.84
CA GLN A 474 16.55 -19.29 48.27
C GLN A 474 16.60 -18.04 47.39
N PRO A 475 15.55 -17.68 46.64
CA PRO A 475 15.48 -16.40 45.92
C PRO A 475 15.70 -15.22 46.87
N SER A 476 16.49 -14.24 46.42
CA SER A 476 16.79 -13.01 47.17
C SER A 476 15.60 -12.04 47.18
N VAL A 477 14.81 -12.06 46.11
CA VAL A 477 13.51 -11.39 46.02
C VAL A 477 12.51 -12.36 45.43
N CYS A 478 11.34 -12.47 46.05
CA CYS A 478 10.15 -13.10 45.48
C CYS A 478 8.95 -12.25 45.89
N GLU A 479 8.37 -11.52 44.93
CA GLU A 479 7.29 -10.55 45.17
C GLU A 479 6.18 -10.70 44.14
N LEU A 480 4.92 -10.61 44.57
CA LEU A 480 3.81 -10.34 43.67
C LEU A 480 3.82 -8.85 43.30
N ARG A 481 4.11 -8.52 42.03
CA ARG A 481 4.10 -7.15 41.51
C ARG A 481 2.98 -6.95 40.51
N ASP A 482 2.41 -5.76 40.49
CA ASP A 482 1.48 -5.33 39.45
C ASP A 482 2.19 -4.69 38.25
N GLY A 483 1.44 -4.51 37.18
CA GLY A 483 1.76 -3.69 36.03
C GLY A 483 0.49 -3.34 35.27
N GLN A 484 0.57 -2.42 34.31
CA GLN A 484 -0.57 -2.07 33.46
C GLN A 484 -0.22 -2.27 31.98
N THR A 485 -1.19 -2.73 31.20
CA THR A 485 -1.04 -2.78 29.74
C THR A 485 -0.89 -1.37 29.18
N THR A 486 0.12 -1.17 28.33
CA THR A 486 0.39 0.14 27.72
C THR A 486 -0.28 0.27 26.36
N LYS A 487 -0.93 1.42 26.11
CA LYS A 487 -1.48 1.75 24.79
C LYS A 487 -0.41 1.65 23.69
N PRO A 488 -0.76 1.31 22.45
CA PRO A 488 0.21 1.27 21.37
C PRO A 488 0.84 2.65 21.12
N ASN A 489 2.04 2.69 20.56
CA ASN A 489 2.60 3.95 20.08
C ASN A 489 1.89 4.41 18.80
N LEU A 490 1.81 5.73 18.60
CA LEU A 490 1.43 6.31 17.30
C LEU A 490 2.42 5.87 16.20
N LEU A 491 2.03 5.98 14.93
CA LEU A 491 2.91 5.58 13.83
C LEU A 491 4.07 6.56 13.68
N THR A 492 5.29 6.05 13.55
CA THR A 492 6.37 6.79 12.88
C THR A 492 6.25 6.59 11.36
N GLU A 493 6.99 7.37 10.57
CA GLU A 493 7.10 7.14 9.12
C GLU A 493 7.58 5.71 8.80
N ALA A 494 8.51 5.16 9.59
CA ALA A 494 9.01 3.80 9.41
C ALA A 494 7.93 2.73 9.66
N ASP A 495 7.02 2.96 10.62
CA ASP A 495 5.87 2.07 10.86
C ASP A 495 4.83 2.16 9.74
N LEU A 496 4.61 3.37 9.21
CA LEU A 496 3.69 3.59 8.09
C LEU A 496 4.22 2.96 6.79
N VAL A 497 5.52 3.08 6.49
CA VAL A 497 6.17 2.34 5.39
C VAL A 497 5.96 0.83 5.56
N ALA A 498 6.17 0.30 6.77
CA ALA A 498 5.99 -1.12 7.05
C ALA A 498 4.52 -1.58 6.95
N LEU A 499 3.55 -0.72 7.27
CA LEU A 499 2.13 -1.02 7.08
C LEU A 499 1.71 -0.99 5.61
N MET A 500 2.21 -0.04 4.82
CA MET A 500 1.95 0.02 3.37
C MET A 500 2.51 -1.20 2.64
N ASP A 501 3.79 -1.52 2.87
CA ASP A 501 4.48 -2.72 2.38
C ASP A 501 3.73 -4.01 2.73
N LYS A 502 3.43 -4.23 4.03
CA LYS A 502 2.67 -5.40 4.51
C LYS A 502 1.29 -5.54 3.87
N ASN A 503 0.68 -4.44 3.44
CA ASN A 503 -0.64 -4.44 2.80
C ASN A 503 -0.59 -4.38 1.26
N GLY A 504 0.60 -4.33 0.64
CA GLY A 504 0.75 -4.27 -0.82
C GLY A 504 0.10 -3.03 -1.43
N ILE A 505 0.37 -1.85 -0.85
CA ILE A 505 0.08 -0.56 -1.47
C ILE A 505 1.33 0.33 -1.50
N GLY A 506 1.50 1.10 -2.56
CA GLY A 506 2.69 1.91 -2.80
C GLY A 506 3.89 1.11 -3.35
N THR A 507 3.66 0.02 -4.11
CA THR A 507 4.73 -0.74 -4.80
C THR A 507 5.53 0.15 -5.77
N ASP A 508 6.58 -0.41 -6.39
CA ASP A 508 7.44 0.34 -7.33
C ASP A 508 8.10 1.56 -6.68
N ALA A 509 8.49 1.43 -5.40
CA ALA A 509 9.08 2.48 -4.57
C ALA A 509 8.20 3.73 -4.33
N THR A 510 6.89 3.69 -4.59
CA THR A 510 6.00 4.87 -4.46
C THR A 510 5.56 5.21 -3.02
N ILE A 511 5.78 4.31 -2.04
CA ILE A 511 5.45 4.51 -0.60
C ILE A 511 5.79 5.92 -0.09
N ALA A 512 7.05 6.34 -0.24
CA ALA A 512 7.52 7.64 0.26
C ALA A 512 6.72 8.84 -0.26
N GLN A 513 6.32 8.81 -1.53
CA GLN A 513 5.54 9.88 -2.17
C GLN A 513 4.12 9.97 -1.59
N HIS A 514 3.49 8.84 -1.26
CA HIS A 514 2.15 8.82 -0.68
C HIS A 514 2.14 9.28 0.80
N ILE A 515 3.19 8.99 1.57
CA ILE A 515 3.39 9.53 2.92
C ILE A 515 3.62 11.04 2.87
N ASP A 516 4.55 11.50 2.03
CA ASP A 516 4.83 12.92 1.78
C ASP A 516 3.57 13.69 1.33
N THR A 517 2.70 13.05 0.55
CA THR A 517 1.41 13.64 0.11
C THR A 517 0.45 13.87 1.28
N ILE A 518 0.26 12.93 2.22
CA ILE A 518 -0.71 13.14 3.33
C ILE A 518 -0.21 14.15 4.37
N ILE A 519 1.11 14.29 4.52
CA ILE A 519 1.73 15.34 5.33
C ILE A 519 1.57 16.70 4.63
N THR A 520 1.98 16.82 3.36
CA THR A 520 1.91 18.07 2.57
C THR A 520 0.47 18.57 2.37
N ARG A 521 -0.54 17.69 2.44
CA ARG A 521 -1.97 18.06 2.39
C ARG A 521 -2.59 18.32 3.77
N ASN A 522 -1.78 18.42 4.83
CA ASN A 522 -2.20 18.67 6.22
C ASN A 522 -3.26 17.67 6.74
N TYR A 523 -3.29 16.45 6.20
CA TYR A 523 -4.13 15.36 6.72
C TYR A 523 -3.44 14.63 7.88
N VAL A 524 -2.10 14.72 7.91
CA VAL A 524 -1.24 14.24 8.99
C VAL A 524 -0.32 15.37 9.43
N ILE A 525 -0.13 15.50 10.73
CA ILE A 525 0.75 16.46 11.39
C ILE A 525 1.88 15.68 12.06
N GLU A 526 3.11 16.15 11.88
CA GLU A 526 4.28 15.58 12.55
C GLU A 526 4.40 16.15 13.98
N ARG A 527 4.54 15.28 14.97
CA ARG A 527 4.74 15.65 16.38
C ARG A 527 5.96 14.96 16.95
N TYR A 528 6.80 15.71 17.67
CA TYR A 528 7.88 15.13 18.46
C TYR A 528 7.40 14.78 19.86
N GLU A 529 7.72 13.56 20.30
CA GLU A 529 7.62 13.13 21.69
C GLU A 529 8.99 12.57 22.09
N GLY A 530 9.72 13.33 22.92
CA GLY A 530 11.16 13.14 23.10
C GLY A 530 11.92 13.25 21.77
N ALA A 531 12.78 12.27 21.49
CA ALA A 531 13.56 12.20 20.24
C ALA A 531 12.85 11.44 19.10
N THR A 532 11.55 11.11 19.24
CA THR A 532 10.79 10.36 18.23
C THR A 532 9.75 11.25 17.55
N LYS A 533 9.74 11.23 16.22
CA LYS A 533 8.75 11.90 15.38
C LYS A 533 7.60 10.94 15.07
N TYR A 534 6.40 11.26 15.56
CA TYR A 534 5.16 10.54 15.33
C TYR A 534 4.23 11.28 14.36
N LEU A 535 3.35 10.52 13.72
CA LEU A 535 2.34 10.97 12.78
C LEU A 535 0.97 10.97 13.49
N LEU A 536 0.38 12.15 13.66
CA LEU A 536 -0.99 12.32 14.16
C LEU A 536 -1.89 12.72 13.00
N PRO A 537 -3.12 12.19 12.87
CA PRO A 537 -4.06 12.70 11.89
C PRO A 537 -4.57 14.09 12.34
N SER A 538 -4.79 14.99 11.38
CA SER A 538 -5.46 16.27 11.67
C SER A 538 -6.96 16.06 11.87
N THR A 539 -7.67 17.05 12.44
CA THR A 539 -9.13 17.00 12.59
C THR A 539 -9.86 16.79 11.25
N LEU A 540 -9.37 17.40 10.17
CA LEU A 540 -9.84 17.14 8.80
C LEU A 540 -9.54 15.69 8.38
N GLY A 541 -8.33 15.18 8.66
CA GLY A 541 -7.94 13.80 8.34
C GLY A 541 -8.82 12.75 9.05
N ILE A 542 -9.12 12.95 10.34
CA ILE A 542 -10.04 12.10 11.10
C ILE A 542 -11.45 12.18 10.52
N GLY A 543 -12.00 13.39 10.37
CA GLY A 543 -13.39 13.58 9.91
C GLY A 543 -13.66 13.04 8.50
N LEU A 544 -12.66 13.09 7.61
CA LEU A 544 -12.76 12.43 6.31
C LEU A 544 -12.82 10.91 6.45
N VAL A 545 -11.85 10.29 7.13
CA VAL A 545 -11.80 8.82 7.28
C VAL A 545 -13.02 8.30 8.04
N GLU A 546 -13.46 8.96 9.09
CA GLU A 546 -14.67 8.56 9.81
C GLU A 546 -15.94 8.72 8.98
N GLY A 547 -16.12 9.86 8.32
CA GLY A 547 -17.26 10.11 7.46
C GLY A 547 -17.42 9.09 6.34
N TYR A 548 -16.31 8.68 5.71
CA TYR A 548 -16.32 7.60 4.70
C TYR A 548 -16.56 6.21 5.33
N ASN A 549 -16.03 5.90 6.52
CA ASN A 549 -16.35 4.64 7.21
C ASN A 549 -17.84 4.55 7.59
N GLN A 550 -18.48 5.65 8.00
CA GLN A 550 -19.92 5.71 8.33
C GLN A 550 -20.85 5.42 7.12
N MET A 551 -20.32 5.38 5.89
CA MET A 551 -21.07 4.98 4.70
C MET A 551 -21.32 3.46 4.63
N GLY A 552 -20.55 2.64 5.36
CA GLY A 552 -20.75 1.18 5.36
C GLY A 552 -20.36 0.47 4.06
N LEU A 553 -19.43 1.04 3.30
CA LEU A 553 -18.96 0.50 2.01
C LEU A 553 -18.31 -0.89 2.19
N GLU A 554 -18.77 -1.89 1.44
CA GLU A 554 -18.19 -3.26 1.41
C GLU A 554 -16.68 -3.21 1.13
N LYS A 555 -16.27 -2.35 0.18
CA LYS A 555 -14.87 -2.03 -0.11
C LYS A 555 -14.52 -0.62 0.35
N SER A 556 -14.53 -0.38 1.67
CA SER A 556 -14.20 0.92 2.26
C SER A 556 -12.91 1.52 1.70
N LEU A 557 -13.00 2.79 1.29
CA LEU A 557 -11.94 3.53 0.60
C LEU A 557 -10.72 3.80 1.49
N ASP A 558 -10.88 3.80 2.82
CA ASP A 558 -9.78 3.98 3.77
C ASP A 558 -8.99 2.68 4.02
N LYS A 559 -9.43 1.54 3.46
CA LYS A 559 -8.74 0.26 3.55
C LYS A 559 -7.93 0.01 2.26
N PRO A 560 -6.75 -0.64 2.34
CA PRO A 560 -5.85 -0.82 1.20
C PRO A 560 -6.38 -1.75 0.08
N ILE A 561 -7.60 -2.28 0.19
CA ILE A 561 -8.10 -3.39 -0.63
C ILE A 561 -8.16 -3.05 -2.13
N LEU A 562 -8.83 -1.96 -2.51
CA LEU A 562 -8.97 -1.53 -3.90
C LEU A 562 -7.63 -1.12 -4.53
N ARG A 563 -6.75 -0.48 -3.74
CA ARG A 563 -5.43 -0.07 -4.22
C ARG A 563 -4.50 -1.27 -4.44
N ARG A 564 -4.49 -2.23 -3.51
CA ARG A 564 -3.78 -3.51 -3.68
C ARG A 564 -4.29 -4.31 -4.87
N GLU A 565 -5.61 -4.32 -5.09
CA GLU A 565 -6.19 -4.92 -6.31
C GLU A 565 -5.68 -4.21 -7.57
N THR A 566 -5.53 -2.90 -7.54
CA THR A 566 -5.01 -2.07 -8.65
C THR A 566 -3.53 -2.34 -8.93
N GLU A 567 -2.67 -2.29 -7.91
CA GLU A 567 -1.23 -2.53 -8.05
C GLU A 567 -0.94 -3.98 -8.48
N ARG A 568 -1.72 -4.96 -8.00
CA ARG A 568 -1.67 -6.34 -8.52
C ARG A 568 -2.04 -6.41 -10.01
N ARG A 569 -2.96 -5.57 -10.51
CA ARG A 569 -3.28 -5.51 -11.95
C ARG A 569 -2.17 -4.88 -12.77
N MET A 570 -1.43 -3.89 -12.24
CA MET A 570 -0.23 -3.37 -12.90
C MET A 570 0.80 -4.46 -13.15
N VAL A 571 1.04 -5.32 -12.15
CA VAL A 571 1.93 -6.49 -12.30
C VAL A 571 1.38 -7.49 -13.34
N GLN A 572 0.06 -7.67 -13.45
CA GLN A 572 -0.54 -8.47 -14.53
C GLN A 572 -0.33 -7.84 -15.92
N VAL A 573 -0.41 -6.51 -16.05
CA VAL A 573 -0.12 -5.80 -17.31
C VAL A 573 1.35 -5.97 -17.67
N CYS A 574 2.28 -5.73 -16.73
CA CYS A 574 3.73 -5.92 -16.92
C CYS A 574 4.08 -7.34 -17.38
N ASN A 575 3.40 -8.35 -16.84
CA ASN A 575 3.59 -9.76 -17.21
C ASN A 575 2.85 -10.19 -18.49
N GLY A 576 2.20 -9.27 -19.22
CA GLY A 576 1.40 -9.58 -20.42
C GLY A 576 0.12 -10.39 -20.15
N GLN A 577 -0.28 -10.53 -18.89
CA GLN A 577 -1.45 -11.31 -18.47
C GLN A 577 -2.78 -10.53 -18.57
N LYS A 578 -2.70 -9.22 -18.85
CA LYS A 578 -3.85 -8.30 -18.90
C LYS A 578 -3.52 -7.10 -19.80
N SER A 579 -4.50 -6.56 -20.53
CA SER A 579 -4.27 -5.33 -21.29
C SER A 579 -4.38 -4.09 -20.40
N LYS A 580 -3.75 -3.00 -20.87
CA LYS A 580 -3.92 -1.63 -20.31
C LYS A 580 -5.40 -1.27 -20.15
N GLN A 581 -6.22 -1.51 -21.17
CA GLN A 581 -7.64 -1.13 -21.16
C GLN A 581 -8.44 -1.99 -20.17
N ASP A 582 -8.16 -3.30 -20.06
CA ASP A 582 -8.82 -4.17 -19.09
C ASP A 582 -8.48 -3.79 -17.65
N MET A 583 -7.24 -3.34 -17.39
CA MET A 583 -6.86 -2.79 -16.09
C MET A 583 -7.63 -1.49 -15.81
N ILE A 584 -7.66 -0.54 -16.75
CA ILE A 584 -8.36 0.75 -16.58
C ILE A 584 -9.84 0.50 -16.32
N ASN A 585 -10.54 -0.21 -17.21
CA ASN A 585 -11.99 -0.43 -17.14
C ASN A 585 -12.40 -1.11 -15.82
N GLN A 586 -11.75 -2.22 -15.45
CA GLN A 586 -12.10 -2.98 -14.24
C GLN A 586 -11.74 -2.24 -12.93
N SER A 587 -10.90 -1.21 -13.00
CA SER A 587 -10.53 -0.40 -11.83
C SER A 587 -11.43 0.82 -11.71
N LEU A 588 -11.72 1.50 -12.83
CA LEU A 588 -12.70 2.58 -12.86
C LEU A 588 -14.08 2.11 -12.41
N GLU A 589 -14.55 0.93 -12.84
CA GLU A 589 -15.90 0.45 -12.50
C GLU A 589 -16.10 0.26 -10.98
N GLN A 590 -15.12 -0.32 -10.29
CA GLN A 590 -15.14 -0.44 -8.83
C GLN A 590 -15.10 0.93 -8.14
N TYR A 591 -14.33 1.89 -8.66
CA TYR A 591 -14.29 3.24 -8.09
C TYR A 591 -15.56 4.05 -8.41
N LYS A 592 -16.25 3.82 -9.54
CA LYS A 592 -17.59 4.39 -9.83
C LYS A 592 -18.62 3.91 -8.81
N GLU A 593 -18.65 2.60 -8.55
CA GLU A 593 -19.58 1.99 -7.60
C GLU A 593 -19.44 2.64 -6.22
N MET A 594 -18.22 2.69 -5.68
CA MET A 594 -17.95 3.36 -4.40
C MET A 594 -18.22 4.87 -4.46
N PHE A 595 -17.97 5.53 -5.59
CA PHE A 595 -18.24 6.96 -5.78
C PHE A 595 -19.75 7.27 -5.78
N MET A 596 -20.58 6.45 -6.43
CA MET A 596 -22.04 6.65 -6.44
C MET A 596 -22.62 6.52 -5.03
N ILE A 597 -22.20 5.50 -4.27
CA ILE A 597 -22.63 5.32 -2.88
C ILE A 597 -22.13 6.48 -2.01
N ALA A 598 -20.88 6.91 -2.20
CA ALA A 598 -20.32 8.04 -1.46
C ALA A 598 -21.01 9.38 -1.79
N LYS A 599 -21.35 9.64 -3.05
CA LYS A 599 -22.10 10.83 -3.49
C LYS A 599 -23.50 10.85 -2.87
N GLY A 600 -24.20 9.71 -2.84
CA GLY A 600 -25.51 9.57 -2.23
C GLY A 600 -25.53 9.57 -0.69
N ASN A 601 -24.38 9.44 -0.02
CA ASN A 601 -24.24 9.43 1.44
C ASN A 601 -23.36 10.58 1.96
N PHE A 602 -23.04 11.58 1.13
CA PHE A 602 -21.93 12.48 1.40
C PHE A 602 -22.13 13.36 2.65
N ASP A 603 -23.38 13.60 3.07
CA ASP A 603 -23.70 14.34 4.29
C ASP A 603 -23.13 13.69 5.57
N LYS A 604 -22.79 12.39 5.55
CA LYS A 604 -22.04 11.72 6.61
C LYS A 604 -20.60 12.25 6.72
N VAL A 605 -19.94 12.47 5.57
CA VAL A 605 -18.61 13.11 5.52
C VAL A 605 -18.71 14.58 5.92
N VAL A 606 -19.72 15.31 5.44
CA VAL A 606 -19.92 16.71 5.87
C VAL A 606 -20.12 16.77 7.39
N THR A 607 -20.99 15.94 7.95
CA THR A 607 -21.32 15.94 9.39
C THR A 607 -20.11 15.56 10.24
N SER A 608 -19.34 14.54 9.83
CA SER A 608 -18.12 14.15 10.54
C SER A 608 -17.04 15.24 10.46
N VAL A 609 -16.73 15.76 9.26
CA VAL A 609 -15.76 16.85 9.08
C VAL A 609 -16.17 18.12 9.82
N ARG A 610 -17.46 18.50 9.79
CA ARG A 610 -18.00 19.62 10.56
C ARG A 610 -17.78 19.43 12.06
N ASN A 611 -18.19 18.29 12.61
CA ASN A 611 -18.00 17.98 14.03
C ASN A 611 -16.52 18.05 14.46
N TYR A 612 -15.58 17.55 13.65
CA TYR A 612 -14.15 17.60 13.97
C TYR A 612 -13.51 18.98 13.77
N LEU A 613 -13.98 19.81 12.83
CA LEU A 613 -13.43 21.15 12.60
C LEU A 613 -14.01 22.22 13.53
N GLU A 614 -15.24 22.05 13.98
CA GLU A 614 -15.93 22.98 14.89
C GLU A 614 -15.71 22.56 16.37
N ARG A 615 -16.17 21.38 16.79
CA ARG A 615 -16.16 20.99 18.23
C ARG A 615 -14.77 20.78 18.82
N HIS A 616 -13.78 20.46 18.00
CA HIS A 616 -12.37 20.37 18.43
C HIS A 616 -11.53 21.60 18.06
N GLY A 617 -12.14 22.65 17.49
CA GLY A 617 -11.47 23.93 17.24
C GLY A 617 -11.07 24.62 18.56
N ASP A 618 -12.01 24.70 19.51
CA ASP A 618 -11.78 25.34 20.81
C ASP A 618 -10.87 24.50 21.72
N ALA A 619 -11.04 23.17 21.68
CA ALA A 619 -10.20 22.22 22.42
C ALA A 619 -8.73 22.17 21.93
N ALA A 620 -8.42 22.77 20.77
CA ALA A 620 -7.05 22.84 20.24
C ALA A 620 -6.22 23.99 20.85
N GLN A 621 -6.84 24.96 21.54
CA GLN A 621 -6.10 26.05 22.21
C GLN A 621 -5.68 25.70 23.64
N SER A 622 -6.39 24.78 24.30
CA SER A 622 -5.94 24.18 25.55
C SER A 622 -4.71 23.30 25.34
N ARG A 623 -3.52 23.89 25.48
CA ARG A 623 -2.27 23.15 25.68
C ARG A 623 -2.48 22.08 26.76
N PRO A 624 -2.05 20.83 26.57
CA PRO A 624 -1.97 19.87 27.67
C PRO A 624 -0.91 20.40 28.66
N GLY A 625 -1.38 21.01 29.75
CA GLY A 625 -0.53 21.55 30.80
C GLY A 625 0.32 20.44 31.42
N GLY A 626 1.59 20.74 31.72
CA GLY A 626 2.47 19.80 32.40
C GLY A 626 2.02 19.60 33.85
N GLY A 627 1.16 18.61 34.09
CA GLY A 627 0.74 18.17 35.42
C GLY A 627 1.88 17.48 36.17
N GLY A 628 2.82 18.26 36.68
CA GLY A 628 3.91 17.78 37.53
C GLY A 628 3.60 17.96 39.02
N GLY A 629 4.02 16.98 39.83
CA GLY A 629 4.08 17.13 41.29
C GLY A 629 2.79 16.84 42.04
N GLY A 630 2.60 15.58 42.46
CA GLY A 630 1.53 15.15 43.37
C GLY A 630 1.97 14.09 44.39
N GLY A 631 3.28 13.92 44.60
CA GLY A 631 3.82 12.96 45.56
C GLY A 631 3.78 13.53 46.98
N GLY A 632 2.90 13.00 47.83
CA GLY A 632 2.80 13.39 49.23
C GLY A 632 4.01 12.92 50.04
N GLY A 633 4.73 13.84 50.67
CA GLY A 633 5.82 13.52 51.58
C GLY A 633 5.33 13.24 53.00
N GLY A 634 5.56 12.02 53.50
CA GLY A 634 5.48 11.71 54.93
C GLY A 634 6.83 11.98 55.59
N GLY A 635 6.86 12.84 56.61
CA GLY A 635 8.10 13.23 57.29
C GLY A 635 8.46 12.37 58.50
N GLY A 636 9.76 12.12 58.70
CA GLY A 636 10.36 11.61 59.93
C GLY A 636 11.78 12.18 60.04
N GLY A 637 12.19 12.67 61.21
CA GLY A 637 13.36 13.54 61.35
C GLY A 637 14.34 13.17 62.47
N GLY A 638 15.49 13.85 62.46
CA GLY A 638 16.62 13.68 63.37
C GLY A 638 17.91 13.29 62.62
N GLY A 639 19.10 13.82 62.94
CA GLY A 639 19.41 14.92 63.86
C GLY A 639 20.93 15.05 64.13
N GLY A 640 21.45 16.29 64.19
CA GLY A 640 22.85 16.61 64.52
C GLY A 640 23.88 16.38 63.39
N ASP A 641 25.12 16.90 63.48
CA ASP A 641 25.62 18.01 64.32
C ASP A 641 26.98 18.58 63.79
N GLY A 642 27.36 19.80 64.21
CA GLY A 642 28.62 20.51 63.85
C GLY A 642 28.70 21.06 62.41
N GLY A 643 29.46 22.11 62.05
CA GLY A 643 30.45 22.96 62.75
C GLY A 643 31.70 23.14 61.86
N GLY A 644 32.44 24.27 61.79
CA GLY A 644 32.27 25.64 62.31
C GLY A 644 33.53 26.50 62.04
N GLY A 645 33.39 27.79 61.65
CA GLY A 645 34.51 28.73 61.40
C GLY A 645 35.21 28.60 60.03
N GLY A 646 36.09 29.52 59.59
CA GLY A 646 36.40 30.87 60.12
C GLY A 646 37.60 31.60 59.48
N ARG A 647 37.37 32.81 58.91
CA ARG A 647 38.27 33.99 58.69
C ARG A 647 39.75 33.84 58.23
N GLY A 648 40.12 34.56 57.16
CA GLY A 648 41.50 35.04 56.87
C GLY A 648 41.91 35.00 55.38
N GLY A 649 42.78 35.87 54.82
CA GLY A 649 43.41 37.05 55.44
C GLY A 649 44.59 37.76 54.72
N GLY A 650 44.51 38.10 53.42
CA GLY A 650 45.37 39.12 52.76
C GLY A 650 46.82 38.76 52.35
N GLY A 651 47.49 39.66 51.59
CA GLY A 651 48.98 39.73 51.50
C GLY A 651 49.66 39.72 50.10
N ASN A 652 50.24 40.86 49.69
CA ASN A 652 51.07 41.07 48.49
C ASN A 652 52.44 40.31 48.47
N GLY A 653 53.04 40.12 47.28
CA GLY A 653 54.50 39.83 47.13
C GLY A 653 55.01 39.74 45.67
N ARG A 654 55.97 40.61 45.26
CA ARG A 654 56.55 40.69 43.89
C ARG A 654 57.93 40.02 43.75
N ALA A 655 58.23 39.42 42.58
CA ALA A 655 59.41 39.65 41.69
C ALA A 655 59.68 38.42 40.77
N GLY A 656 60.24 38.51 39.55
CA GLY A 656 60.51 39.67 38.67
C GLY A 656 61.46 39.35 37.48
N ILE A 657 61.41 40.16 36.40
CA ILE A 657 62.36 40.25 35.23
C ILE A 657 62.29 39.09 34.20
N GLY A 658 62.30 39.32 32.86
CA GLY A 658 62.15 40.58 32.10
C GLY A 658 62.50 40.51 30.58
N GLY A 659 62.07 41.52 29.80
CA GLY A 659 62.49 41.82 28.40
C GLY A 659 61.63 41.24 27.25
N GLY A 660 61.35 41.92 26.12
CA GLY A 660 61.52 43.36 25.81
C GLY A 660 61.36 43.76 24.31
N GLY A 661 60.48 44.73 23.99
CA GLY A 661 60.38 45.47 22.70
C GLY A 661 59.41 44.92 21.62
N GLY A 662 58.79 45.72 20.73
CA GLY A 662 58.68 47.20 20.66
C GLY A 662 58.17 47.76 19.30
N ARG A 663 57.50 48.95 19.32
CA ARG A 663 56.88 49.75 18.20
C ARG A 663 55.52 49.23 17.67
N GLN A 664 54.43 49.97 17.41
CA GLN A 664 54.04 51.41 17.23
C GLN A 664 53.83 51.92 15.78
N GLY A 665 52.70 52.63 15.56
CA GLY A 665 52.35 53.42 14.36
C GLY A 665 51.66 52.62 13.23
N GLY A 666 50.76 53.19 12.42
CA GLY A 666 50.17 54.55 12.38
C GLY A 666 49.28 54.74 11.14
N ASP A 667 48.44 55.77 11.10
CA ASP A 667 47.43 56.01 10.04
C ASP A 667 48.01 56.35 8.64
N GLY A 668 47.22 56.13 7.59
CA GLY A 668 47.53 56.55 6.23
C GLY A 668 46.32 56.52 5.28
N ASN A 669 45.95 57.66 4.70
CA ASN A 669 44.84 57.82 3.76
C ASN A 669 45.30 58.61 2.52
N ASN A 670 44.58 58.42 1.41
CA ASN A 670 44.42 59.35 0.27
C ASN A 670 45.53 59.44 -0.82
N GLY A 671 45.09 59.57 -2.08
CA GLY A 671 45.79 60.34 -3.13
C GLY A 671 46.35 59.61 -4.36
N GLY A 672 45.98 60.07 -5.57
CA GLY A 672 46.83 60.01 -6.78
C GLY A 672 46.25 59.40 -8.07
N GLY A 673 45.99 60.24 -9.08
CA GLY A 673 45.93 59.84 -10.51
C GLY A 673 47.29 60.07 -11.23
N PRO A 674 47.38 60.00 -12.58
CA PRO A 674 46.63 60.90 -13.46
C PRO A 674 46.16 60.32 -14.84
N HIS A 675 45.65 61.23 -15.68
CA HIS A 675 45.17 61.17 -17.08
C HIS A 675 45.77 60.13 -18.06
N GLY A 676 45.10 59.73 -19.16
CA GLY A 676 43.82 60.14 -19.78
C GLY A 676 43.71 59.51 -21.20
N GLY A 677 42.67 59.69 -22.03
CA GLY A 677 41.38 60.38 -21.92
C GLY A 677 40.60 60.22 -23.26
N GLY A 678 39.29 60.52 -23.31
CA GLY A 678 38.50 60.43 -24.55
C GLY A 678 36.98 60.22 -24.35
N ALA A 679 36.20 61.26 -24.58
CA ALA A 679 34.73 61.31 -24.60
C ALA A 679 34.30 62.29 -25.72
N PRO A 680 33.01 62.56 -26.02
CA PRO A 680 31.73 62.08 -25.46
C PRO A 680 30.79 61.48 -26.55
N GLY A 681 29.55 61.03 -26.29
CA GLY A 681 28.77 60.89 -25.05
C GLY A 681 27.26 61.21 -25.28
N ARG A 682 26.43 61.03 -24.23
CA ARG A 682 24.95 61.20 -24.20
C ARG A 682 24.16 60.20 -25.10
N GLY A 683 22.99 59.68 -24.70
CA GLY A 683 22.26 59.79 -23.43
C GLY A 683 20.73 59.71 -23.64
N GLY A 684 19.98 59.35 -22.59
CA GLY A 684 18.51 59.44 -22.58
C GLY A 684 17.75 58.14 -22.89
N SER A 685 16.50 58.07 -22.43
CA SER A 685 15.64 56.88 -22.47
C SER A 685 14.28 57.18 -23.12
N SER A 686 13.65 56.12 -23.67
CA SER A 686 12.19 55.96 -23.81
C SER A 686 11.41 56.71 -24.91
N ALA A 687 10.36 56.01 -25.38
CA ALA A 687 9.08 56.49 -25.94
C ALA A 687 8.89 56.74 -27.46
N ALA A 688 8.03 55.86 -28.04
CA ALA A 688 6.86 56.15 -28.91
C ALA A 688 6.98 56.64 -30.38
N ARG A 689 6.36 55.83 -31.28
CA ARG A 689 5.52 56.15 -32.46
C ARG A 689 5.87 57.32 -33.42
N ALA A 690 6.03 57.00 -34.72
CA ALA A 690 5.14 57.45 -35.82
C ALA A 690 5.51 56.79 -37.19
N VAL A 691 4.70 57.01 -38.24
CA VAL A 691 4.86 56.51 -39.63
C VAL A 691 4.98 57.70 -40.61
N PRO A 692 5.64 57.55 -41.78
CA PRO A 692 4.93 57.53 -43.08
C PRO A 692 5.48 56.43 -44.04
N ILE A 693 4.75 55.78 -44.93
CA ILE A 693 3.91 56.21 -46.08
C ILE A 693 4.71 56.83 -47.24
N ILE A 694 4.70 56.15 -48.40
CA ILE A 694 4.69 56.66 -49.80
C ILE A 694 4.44 55.47 -50.77
N ASN A 695 4.11 55.73 -52.04
CA ASN A 695 3.18 54.90 -52.84
C ASN A 695 3.78 54.16 -54.08
N ILE A 696 3.20 52.99 -54.39
CA ILE A 696 2.46 52.60 -55.65
C ILE A 696 3.03 53.12 -57.00
N PRO A 697 3.33 52.24 -58.00
CA PRO A 697 2.36 51.65 -58.96
C PRO A 697 2.23 50.12 -58.82
N ASP A 698 1.12 49.42 -59.09
CA ASP A 698 -0.10 49.65 -59.91
C ASP A 698 0.06 49.55 -61.43
N ASP A 699 -0.11 48.30 -61.90
CA ASP A 699 -0.66 47.89 -63.20
C ASP A 699 -1.38 46.55 -62.95
N GLY A 700 -2.43 46.21 -63.70
CA GLY A 700 -3.33 45.13 -63.30
C GLY A 700 -4.23 44.55 -64.38
N SER A 701 -4.68 43.33 -64.11
CA SER A 701 -5.80 42.68 -64.81
C SER A 701 -6.45 41.65 -63.88
N GLU A 702 -7.69 41.92 -63.47
CA GLU A 702 -8.59 40.89 -62.95
C GLU A 702 -9.07 40.03 -64.12
N GLU A 703 -9.19 38.71 -63.95
CA GLU A 703 -10.18 37.93 -64.69
C GLU A 703 -10.57 36.65 -63.94
N ASP A 704 -11.85 36.27 -64.05
CA ASP A 704 -12.47 35.15 -63.36
C ASP A 704 -11.92 33.77 -63.80
N PHE A 705 -11.93 32.78 -62.90
CA PHE A 705 -12.05 31.39 -63.33
C PHE A 705 -12.78 30.48 -62.33
N GLN A 706 -14.08 30.22 -62.60
CA GLN A 706 -14.81 29.06 -62.08
C GLN A 706 -14.69 27.86 -63.07
N PRO A 707 -14.80 26.60 -62.59
CA PRO A 707 -14.66 25.40 -63.42
C PRO A 707 -15.90 25.11 -64.27
N PRO A 708 -15.78 24.55 -65.49
CA PRO A 708 -15.84 23.08 -65.68
C PRO A 708 -15.07 22.62 -66.96
N PRO A 709 -15.41 21.54 -67.71
CA PRO A 709 -16.08 20.26 -67.44
C PRO A 709 -15.19 19.02 -67.80
N ARG A 710 -15.77 17.82 -67.79
CA ARG A 710 -15.19 16.60 -68.40
C ARG A 710 -15.60 16.47 -69.88
N THR A 711 -14.80 15.80 -70.73
CA THR A 711 -15.12 14.49 -71.37
C THR A 711 -14.26 14.12 -72.61
N SER A 712 -14.01 12.81 -72.79
CA SER A 712 -13.66 12.11 -74.07
C SER A 712 -12.27 12.38 -74.69
N LYS A 713 -11.63 11.47 -75.47
CA LYS A 713 -11.83 10.01 -75.72
C LYS A 713 -10.51 9.34 -76.22
N PRO A 714 -10.24 8.04 -75.94
CA PRO A 714 -9.17 7.20 -76.54
C PRO A 714 -9.67 6.53 -77.87
N PRO A 715 -9.02 5.56 -78.62
CA PRO A 715 -8.18 4.44 -78.10
C PRO A 715 -7.15 3.64 -79.00
N SER A 716 -6.31 2.86 -78.29
CA SER A 716 -5.94 1.42 -78.46
C SER A 716 -5.79 0.70 -79.82
N THR A 717 -4.72 -0.11 -79.91
CA THR A 717 -4.69 -1.45 -80.55
C THR A 717 -3.94 -2.46 -79.65
N ARG A 718 -4.07 -3.81 -79.74
CA ARG A 718 -5.23 -4.74 -79.92
C ARG A 718 -4.78 -6.15 -79.44
N GLN A 719 -5.51 -6.88 -78.56
CA GLN A 719 -6.44 -8.02 -78.85
C GLN A 719 -5.78 -9.35 -79.30
N PRO A 720 -6.42 -10.57 -79.19
CA PRO A 720 -7.87 -10.92 -79.18
C PRO A 720 -8.28 -11.97 -78.11
N PRO A 721 -9.44 -12.71 -78.16
CA PRO A 721 -10.72 -12.54 -78.90
C PRO A 721 -11.99 -12.47 -77.99
N ARG A 722 -13.21 -12.58 -78.59
CA ARG A 722 -14.57 -12.62 -77.97
C ARG A 722 -15.34 -13.90 -78.44
N ARG A 723 -16.65 -14.18 -78.29
CA ARG A 723 -17.98 -13.48 -78.16
C ARG A 723 -19.00 -14.52 -77.56
N PRO A 724 -20.38 -14.48 -77.63
CA PRO A 724 -21.35 -13.50 -78.15
C PRO A 724 -22.43 -13.01 -77.12
N THR A 725 -23.61 -12.54 -77.59
CA THR A 725 -24.49 -11.46 -77.03
C THR A 725 -26.00 -11.82 -76.88
N PRO A 726 -26.86 -10.98 -76.23
CA PRO A 726 -28.25 -11.30 -75.80
C PRO A 726 -29.37 -10.64 -76.66
N PRO A 727 -30.67 -10.73 -76.25
CA PRO A 727 -31.52 -9.51 -76.10
C PRO A 727 -32.42 -9.49 -74.79
N PRO A 728 -33.68 -8.97 -74.68
CA PRO A 728 -33.95 -7.79 -73.82
C PRO A 728 -35.11 -7.86 -72.76
N LYS A 729 -35.36 -6.71 -72.09
CA LYS A 729 -36.39 -6.34 -71.07
C LYS A 729 -37.88 -6.38 -71.55
N PRO A 730 -38.94 -6.09 -70.73
CA PRO A 730 -39.06 -5.83 -69.26
C PRO A 730 -40.21 -6.59 -68.51
N THR A 731 -40.23 -6.58 -67.16
CA THR A 731 -41.35 -6.18 -66.24
C THR A 731 -41.01 -6.54 -64.77
N SER A 732 -41.91 -6.28 -63.81
CA SER A 732 -41.61 -6.16 -62.37
C SER A 732 -41.74 -7.45 -61.53
N ARG A 733 -40.84 -7.62 -60.56
CA ARG A 733 -41.09 -7.92 -59.13
C ARG A 733 -39.78 -7.84 -58.32
N ASN A 734 -39.87 -7.99 -57.00
CA ASN A 734 -38.86 -7.53 -56.04
C ASN A 734 -37.51 -8.26 -56.10
N ASP A 735 -36.49 -7.57 -55.61
CA ASP A 735 -35.07 -7.97 -55.55
C ASP A 735 -34.66 -8.25 -54.08
N ASP A 736 -33.78 -9.22 -53.86
CA ASP A 736 -33.32 -9.63 -52.52
C ASP A 736 -31.85 -10.10 -52.58
N SER A 737 -30.93 -9.23 -52.18
CA SER A 737 -29.50 -9.55 -52.13
C SER A 737 -28.65 -8.67 -51.17
N ASN A 738 -28.59 -8.99 -49.87
CA ASN A 738 -27.46 -8.55 -49.01
C ASN A 738 -27.13 -9.52 -47.85
N GLN A 739 -25.89 -9.56 -47.35
CA GLN A 739 -25.18 -10.82 -47.47
C GLN A 739 -24.03 -11.05 -46.40
N VAL A 740 -23.90 -12.26 -45.77
CA VAL A 740 -22.72 -12.90 -45.05
C VAL A 740 -22.66 -14.49 -45.06
N HIS A 741 -21.55 -15.13 -45.53
CA HIS A 741 -21.31 -16.61 -45.74
C HIS A 741 -20.08 -17.07 -44.91
N CYS A 742 -19.92 -18.38 -44.74
CA CYS A 742 -18.66 -19.04 -44.35
C CYS A 742 -18.14 -20.01 -45.43
N ASN A 743 -16.98 -20.63 -45.20
CA ASN A 743 -16.38 -21.64 -46.10
C ASN A 743 -17.20 -22.93 -46.27
N CYS A 744 -18.27 -23.12 -45.48
CA CYS A 744 -19.15 -24.29 -45.55
C CYS A 744 -20.55 -23.99 -46.11
N GLY A 745 -20.86 -22.74 -46.44
CA GLY A 745 -22.22 -22.31 -46.85
C GLY A 745 -22.63 -20.98 -46.23
N PRO A 746 -23.87 -20.50 -46.48
CA PRO A 746 -24.40 -19.29 -45.86
C PRO A 746 -24.25 -19.32 -44.33
N ALA A 747 -23.81 -18.21 -43.75
CA ALA A 747 -23.78 -18.06 -42.31
C ALA A 747 -25.14 -17.55 -41.83
N VAL A 748 -25.55 -17.92 -40.63
CA VAL A 748 -26.81 -17.47 -40.03
C VAL A 748 -26.54 -16.35 -39.03
N GLN A 749 -27.34 -15.28 -39.12
CA GLN A 749 -27.33 -14.19 -38.15
C GLN A 749 -27.95 -14.68 -36.84
N ARG A 750 -27.31 -14.35 -35.72
CA ARG A 750 -27.79 -14.61 -34.37
C ARG A 750 -27.48 -13.39 -33.53
N THR A 751 -28.43 -12.94 -32.74
CA THR A 751 -28.16 -11.93 -31.71
C THR A 751 -27.44 -12.60 -30.55
N VAL A 752 -26.45 -11.95 -29.94
CA VAL A 752 -26.04 -12.36 -28.58
C VAL A 752 -27.22 -12.07 -27.66
N VAL A 753 -27.89 -13.14 -27.25
CA VAL A 753 -28.99 -13.13 -26.26
C VAL A 753 -28.50 -13.40 -24.83
N LYS A 754 -27.24 -13.86 -24.67
CA LYS A 754 -26.59 -14.07 -23.38
C LYS A 754 -26.23 -12.72 -22.75
N GLU A 755 -26.63 -12.52 -21.49
CA GLU A 755 -26.34 -11.30 -20.74
C GLU A 755 -24.84 -11.03 -20.62
N SER A 756 -24.46 -9.89 -21.19
CA SER A 756 -23.10 -9.40 -21.44
C SER A 756 -23.22 -8.00 -22.06
N ALA A 757 -22.12 -7.23 -22.12
CA ALA A 757 -22.09 -5.93 -22.78
C ALA A 757 -22.32 -5.96 -24.30
N SER A 758 -22.53 -7.14 -24.90
CA SER A 758 -22.95 -7.29 -26.30
C SER A 758 -24.34 -7.92 -26.45
N LYS A 759 -25.14 -8.04 -25.37
CA LYS A 759 -26.54 -8.48 -25.47
C LYS A 759 -27.32 -7.51 -26.37
N GLY A 760 -27.83 -8.01 -27.49
CA GLY A 760 -28.47 -7.20 -28.54
C GLY A 760 -27.61 -6.95 -29.79
N ARG A 761 -26.29 -7.17 -29.76
CA ARG A 761 -25.45 -7.14 -30.98
C ARG A 761 -25.64 -8.42 -31.79
N LEU A 762 -25.66 -8.27 -33.11
CA LEU A 762 -25.87 -9.33 -34.09
C LEU A 762 -24.52 -9.90 -34.55
N PHE A 763 -24.45 -11.21 -34.81
CA PHE A 763 -23.26 -11.88 -35.34
C PHE A 763 -23.64 -13.06 -36.25
N TRP A 764 -22.75 -13.40 -37.16
CA TRP A 764 -22.90 -14.45 -38.16
C TRP A 764 -22.10 -15.69 -37.77
N THR A 765 -22.70 -16.87 -37.89
CA THR A 765 -22.03 -18.15 -37.56
C THR A 765 -22.44 -19.30 -38.50
N CYS A 766 -21.64 -20.37 -38.57
CA CYS A 766 -21.94 -21.53 -39.43
C CYS A 766 -23.14 -22.33 -38.86
N PRO A 767 -24.22 -22.56 -39.63
CA PRO A 767 -25.43 -23.15 -39.07
C PRO A 767 -25.38 -24.67 -38.85
N ASN A 768 -24.56 -25.43 -39.59
CA ASN A 768 -24.85 -26.87 -39.79
C ASN A 768 -23.63 -27.82 -39.93
N LYS A 769 -22.57 -27.66 -39.13
CA LYS A 769 -21.55 -28.71 -38.97
C LYS A 769 -20.83 -28.63 -37.59
N PRO A 770 -20.72 -29.73 -36.83
CA PRO A 770 -19.88 -29.75 -35.63
C PRO A 770 -18.41 -29.49 -35.97
N GLY A 771 -17.74 -28.60 -35.23
CA GLY A 771 -16.33 -28.25 -35.45
C GLY A 771 -16.07 -27.18 -36.53
N CYS A 772 -17.03 -26.30 -36.82
CA CYS A 772 -16.81 -25.12 -37.67
C CYS A 772 -16.98 -23.83 -36.87
N ASP A 773 -15.87 -23.31 -36.33
CA ASP A 773 -15.85 -22.21 -35.36
C ASP A 773 -16.01 -20.79 -35.99
N PHE A 774 -16.73 -20.69 -37.11
CA PHE A 774 -16.94 -19.42 -37.80
C PHE A 774 -17.86 -18.49 -36.98
N PHE A 775 -17.37 -17.30 -36.67
CA PHE A 775 -18.05 -16.25 -35.90
C PHE A 775 -17.60 -14.87 -36.40
N LYS A 776 -18.53 -13.93 -36.65
CA LYS A 776 -18.21 -12.52 -36.94
C LYS A 776 -19.37 -11.58 -36.60
N TRP A 777 -19.14 -10.42 -35.98
CA TRP A 777 -20.20 -9.43 -35.73
C TRP A 777 -20.80 -8.85 -37.03
N ASP A 778 -22.03 -8.38 -36.93
CA ASP A 778 -22.85 -7.85 -38.04
C ASP A 778 -22.62 -6.35 -38.26
N ASP A 779 -22.42 -5.59 -37.20
CA ASP A 779 -22.11 -4.16 -37.23
C ASP A 779 -20.79 -3.85 -37.98
N ASP A 780 -19.95 -4.86 -38.24
CA ASP A 780 -18.79 -4.83 -39.14
C ASP A 780 -19.16 -4.84 -40.67
N VAL A 781 -20.38 -4.47 -41.06
CA VAL A 781 -20.89 -4.61 -42.46
C VAL A 781 -21.27 -3.28 -43.14
N ALA A 782 -21.56 -2.19 -42.40
CA ALA A 782 -22.11 -0.95 -42.97
C ALA A 782 -21.36 0.35 -42.57
N GLY A 783 -20.30 0.70 -43.29
CA GLY A 783 -19.60 1.99 -43.15
C GLY A 783 -18.18 1.98 -43.74
N PRO A 784 -17.76 2.97 -44.57
CA PRO A 784 -16.55 2.82 -45.38
C PRO A 784 -15.28 3.46 -44.79
N SER A 785 -14.21 2.67 -44.63
CA SER A 785 -12.85 3.05 -45.11
C SER A 785 -11.82 1.91 -45.04
N ASN A 786 -11.73 1.16 -46.14
CA ASN A 786 -10.52 0.56 -46.72
C ASN A 786 -9.27 0.32 -45.84
N ARG A 787 -8.98 -0.96 -45.58
CA ARG A 787 -7.74 -1.58 -46.12
C ARG A 787 -7.92 -3.08 -46.41
N THR A 788 -7.94 -3.41 -47.69
CA THR A 788 -7.80 -4.74 -48.32
C THR A 788 -6.39 -5.33 -48.01
N ILE A 789 -6.03 -6.63 -48.08
CA ILE A 789 -6.33 -7.84 -48.91
C ILE A 789 -5.96 -9.09 -48.05
N PRO A 790 -6.37 -10.38 -48.28
CA PRO A 790 -7.39 -11.02 -49.14
C PRO A 790 -8.57 -11.66 -48.35
N THR A 791 -9.85 -11.63 -48.76
CA THR A 791 -10.57 -12.52 -49.72
C THR A 791 -10.49 -14.04 -49.42
N LYS A 792 -11.61 -14.81 -49.40
CA LYS A 792 -12.92 -14.67 -50.10
C LYS A 792 -14.22 -14.85 -49.25
N ARG A 793 -15.34 -14.40 -49.85
CA ARG A 793 -16.80 -14.45 -49.52
C ARG A 793 -17.53 -15.34 -50.61
N PRO A 794 -18.86 -15.32 -50.96
CA PRO A 794 -20.10 -14.67 -50.45
C PRO A 794 -21.41 -15.55 -50.39
N PHE A 795 -22.58 -15.21 -49.78
CA PHE A 795 -22.90 -14.47 -48.51
C PHE A 795 -24.30 -14.85 -47.77
N SER A 796 -25.41 -14.08 -47.59
CA SER A 796 -26.73 -14.46 -46.88
C SER A 796 -27.96 -13.47 -47.08
N ASN A 797 -28.96 -13.29 -46.15
CA ASN A 797 -29.80 -12.07 -45.81
C ASN A 797 -30.75 -12.22 -44.56
N ARG A 798 -31.48 -11.14 -44.17
CA ARG A 798 -32.57 -10.99 -43.14
C ARG A 798 -33.98 -11.26 -43.76
N GLN A 799 -35.06 -11.57 -43.03
CA GLN A 799 -36.01 -10.61 -42.39
C GLN A 799 -36.92 -11.30 -41.33
N GLU A 800 -37.74 -10.53 -40.60
CA GLU A 800 -38.50 -10.91 -39.38
C GLU A 800 -40.03 -11.07 -39.62
N LEU A 801 -40.70 -11.82 -38.72
CA LEU A 801 -42.02 -11.59 -38.05
C LEU A 801 -42.47 -12.91 -37.39
N SER A 802 -43.21 -12.98 -36.27
CA SER A 802 -43.68 -12.00 -35.27
C SER A 802 -43.80 -12.71 -33.89
N ALA A 803 -44.30 -12.04 -32.83
CA ALA A 803 -44.42 -12.62 -31.48
C ALA A 803 -45.78 -12.35 -30.82
N SER A 804 -46.38 -13.37 -30.18
CA SER A 804 -47.57 -13.22 -29.32
C SER A 804 -47.94 -14.51 -28.52
N GLU A 805 -47.14 -14.98 -27.56
CA GLU A 805 -47.49 -16.23 -26.83
C GLU A 805 -46.84 -16.44 -25.44
N ASN A 806 -46.55 -15.39 -24.65
CA ASN A 806 -45.82 -15.58 -23.37
C ASN A 806 -46.16 -14.57 -22.24
N GLU A 807 -47.41 -14.10 -22.18
CA GLU A 807 -47.94 -13.38 -21.01
C GLU A 807 -48.73 -14.35 -20.12
N GLY A 808 -48.42 -14.39 -18.81
CA GLY A 808 -49.16 -15.21 -17.85
C GLY A 808 -48.53 -15.31 -16.46
N ARG A 809 -47.30 -15.84 -16.36
CA ARG A 809 -46.66 -16.15 -15.07
C ARG A 809 -45.95 -14.93 -14.46
N ARG A 810 -46.49 -14.36 -13.38
CA ARG A 810 -45.88 -13.29 -12.59
C ARG A 810 -45.45 -13.78 -11.20
N CYS A 811 -44.32 -13.28 -10.71
CA CYS A 811 -43.81 -13.59 -9.37
C CYS A 811 -44.42 -12.66 -8.30
N ARG A 812 -44.20 -12.97 -7.01
CA ARG A 812 -44.73 -12.18 -5.87
C ARG A 812 -44.19 -10.73 -5.78
N CYS A 813 -43.15 -10.37 -6.54
CA CYS A 813 -42.72 -8.98 -6.72
C CYS A 813 -43.53 -8.23 -7.81
N ASN A 814 -44.61 -8.83 -8.33
CA ASN A 814 -45.40 -8.39 -9.48
C ASN A 814 -44.60 -8.20 -10.80
N LEU A 815 -43.40 -8.77 -10.87
CA LEU A 815 -42.59 -8.85 -12.09
C LEU A 815 -42.88 -10.15 -12.84
N THR A 816 -42.85 -10.14 -14.17
CA THR A 816 -42.93 -11.37 -14.98
C THR A 816 -41.82 -12.34 -14.57
N ALA A 817 -42.17 -13.60 -14.33
CA ALA A 817 -41.21 -14.61 -13.93
C ALA A 817 -40.28 -14.98 -15.09
N VAL A 818 -39.10 -15.54 -14.78
CA VAL A 818 -38.09 -15.92 -15.77
C VAL A 818 -37.89 -17.42 -15.78
N ARG A 819 -38.07 -18.04 -16.95
CA ARG A 819 -37.81 -19.47 -17.15
C ARG A 819 -36.31 -19.78 -17.12
N LYS A 820 -35.94 -20.82 -16.38
CA LYS A 820 -34.60 -21.38 -16.25
C LYS A 820 -34.67 -22.92 -16.29
N THR A 821 -33.55 -23.56 -16.54
CA THR A 821 -33.43 -25.03 -16.60
C THR A 821 -32.64 -25.54 -15.40
N VAL A 822 -32.99 -26.69 -14.84
CA VAL A 822 -32.19 -27.33 -13.78
C VAL A 822 -30.86 -27.80 -14.35
N GLN A 823 -29.77 -27.14 -13.96
CA GLN A 823 -28.40 -27.53 -14.35
C GLN A 823 -27.73 -28.48 -13.34
N LYS A 824 -28.28 -28.60 -12.12
CA LYS A 824 -27.74 -29.44 -11.05
C LYS A 824 -28.04 -30.92 -11.31
N GLU A 825 -27.01 -31.77 -11.26
CA GLU A 825 -27.13 -33.23 -11.31
C GLU A 825 -28.19 -33.74 -10.32
N SER A 826 -29.30 -34.23 -10.89
CA SER A 826 -30.52 -34.65 -10.21
C SER A 826 -31.48 -35.24 -11.24
N GLN A 827 -32.52 -35.96 -10.79
CA GLN A 827 -33.54 -36.54 -11.68
C GLN A 827 -34.32 -35.50 -12.50
N ASN A 828 -34.32 -34.22 -12.08
CA ASN A 828 -34.95 -33.12 -12.81
C ASN A 828 -33.97 -32.33 -13.69
N LYS A 829 -32.69 -32.73 -13.81
CA LYS A 829 -31.70 -32.05 -14.66
C LYS A 829 -32.20 -31.98 -16.10
N GLY A 830 -32.31 -30.77 -16.65
CA GLY A 830 -32.91 -30.52 -17.97
C GLY A 830 -34.39 -30.09 -17.96
N ARG A 831 -35.15 -30.28 -16.87
CA ARG A 831 -36.51 -29.71 -16.76
C ARG A 831 -36.46 -28.19 -16.57
N MET A 832 -37.50 -27.53 -17.07
CA MET A 832 -37.67 -26.08 -17.09
C MET A 832 -38.59 -25.61 -15.97
N PHE A 833 -38.29 -24.47 -15.37
CA PHE A 833 -39.06 -23.87 -14.27
C PHE A 833 -38.96 -22.34 -14.29
N TRP A 834 -39.94 -21.65 -13.72
CA TRP A 834 -40.04 -20.19 -13.63
C TRP A 834 -39.66 -19.70 -12.24
N ILE A 835 -38.88 -18.62 -12.12
CA ILE A 835 -38.60 -17.94 -10.83
C ILE A 835 -38.64 -16.41 -10.93
N CYS A 836 -38.64 -15.73 -9.78
CA CYS A 836 -38.44 -14.28 -9.70
C CYS A 836 -37.13 -13.82 -10.38
N PRO A 837 -37.13 -12.71 -11.16
CA PRO A 837 -35.96 -12.21 -11.90
C PRO A 837 -34.81 -11.68 -11.04
N ASN A 838 -35.06 -11.25 -9.80
CA ASN A 838 -34.08 -10.50 -9.00
C ASN A 838 -32.82 -11.30 -8.64
N SER A 839 -31.78 -10.55 -8.21
CA SER A 839 -30.54 -11.07 -7.63
C SER A 839 -30.81 -11.93 -6.40
N GLU A 840 -29.83 -12.74 -5.98
CA GLU A 840 -30.06 -13.78 -4.95
C GLU A 840 -30.37 -13.23 -3.56
N ALA A 841 -29.91 -12.03 -3.24
CA ALA A 841 -30.26 -11.33 -2.01
C ALA A 841 -31.65 -10.63 -2.05
N ALA A 842 -32.30 -10.53 -3.21
CA ALA A 842 -33.49 -9.68 -3.41
C ALA A 842 -34.65 -10.36 -4.17
N ARG A 843 -34.61 -11.69 -4.36
CA ARG A 843 -35.68 -12.44 -5.05
C ARG A 843 -36.73 -12.99 -4.08
N CYS A 844 -38.00 -12.88 -4.46
CA CYS A 844 -39.07 -13.58 -3.75
C CYS A 844 -39.07 -15.09 -4.09
N SER A 845 -39.67 -15.88 -3.21
CA SER A 845 -39.73 -17.35 -3.26
C SER A 845 -40.66 -17.94 -4.33
N PHE A 846 -40.99 -17.19 -5.38
CA PHE A 846 -41.82 -17.70 -6.48
C PHE A 846 -41.06 -18.75 -7.30
N PHE A 847 -41.67 -19.92 -7.45
CA PHE A 847 -41.18 -21.05 -8.24
C PHE A 847 -42.37 -21.85 -8.83
N GLU A 848 -42.34 -22.15 -10.12
CA GLU A 848 -43.26 -23.10 -10.79
C GLU A 848 -42.52 -23.95 -11.83
N TRP A 849 -42.92 -25.19 -12.09
CA TRP A 849 -42.43 -25.90 -13.28
C TRP A 849 -43.11 -25.40 -14.56
N ASP A 850 -42.39 -25.44 -15.67
CA ASP A 850 -42.84 -24.92 -16.98
C ASP A 850 -43.76 -25.89 -17.72
N ASP A 851 -43.55 -27.19 -17.50
CA ASP A 851 -44.36 -28.30 -18.01
C ASP A 851 -45.64 -28.56 -17.17
N GLU A 852 -45.80 -27.86 -16.04
CA GLU A 852 -47.06 -27.76 -15.29
C GLU A 852 -47.83 -26.49 -15.70
N PRO A 853 -49.17 -26.52 -15.86
CA PRO A 853 -49.96 -25.32 -16.15
C PRO A 853 -49.83 -24.27 -15.02
N PRO A 854 -50.02 -22.97 -15.30
CA PRO A 854 -49.90 -21.92 -14.28
C PRO A 854 -50.89 -22.14 -13.13
N ARG A 855 -50.42 -22.05 -11.89
CA ARG A 855 -51.25 -22.27 -10.70
C ARG A 855 -52.01 -21.00 -10.35
N THR A 856 -53.22 -20.88 -10.89
CA THR A 856 -54.20 -19.84 -10.49
C THR A 856 -54.80 -20.16 -9.12
N GLU A 857 -53.98 -20.04 -8.07
CA GLU A 857 -54.42 -20.12 -6.68
C GLU A 857 -54.77 -18.72 -6.15
N PRO A 858 -55.92 -18.54 -5.47
CA PRO A 858 -56.23 -17.33 -4.71
C PRO A 858 -55.46 -17.31 -3.38
N ALA A 859 -55.90 -16.50 -2.41
CA ALA A 859 -55.24 -16.37 -1.12
C ALA A 859 -55.53 -17.52 -0.14
N HIS A 860 -54.61 -17.68 0.83
CA HIS A 860 -54.66 -18.49 2.07
C HIS A 860 -54.17 -19.96 2.09
N ASP A 861 -53.71 -20.32 3.29
CA ASP A 861 -53.47 -21.65 3.90
C ASP A 861 -52.30 -22.56 3.46
N ARG A 862 -52.16 -23.70 4.19
CA ARG A 862 -50.90 -24.34 4.61
C ARG A 862 -51.11 -25.88 4.85
N PRO A 863 -50.04 -26.63 5.20
CA PRO A 863 -49.19 -27.56 4.42
C PRO A 863 -49.91 -28.95 4.18
N PRO A 864 -49.35 -30.20 4.30
CA PRO A 864 -47.97 -30.74 4.36
C PRO A 864 -47.69 -32.10 3.61
N VAL A 865 -46.43 -32.60 3.75
CA VAL A 865 -46.04 -34.03 4.02
C VAL A 865 -45.81 -35.07 2.88
N ALA A 866 -44.63 -35.76 3.00
CA ALA A 866 -44.28 -37.16 2.59
C ALA A 866 -44.23 -37.57 1.08
N SER A 867 -43.56 -38.66 0.65
CA SER A 867 -42.44 -39.49 1.21
C SER A 867 -41.90 -40.52 0.18
N GLY A 868 -40.73 -41.13 0.44
CA GLY A 868 -40.24 -42.39 -0.18
C GLY A 868 -39.25 -42.20 -1.35
N SER A 869 -38.08 -42.87 -1.48
CA SER A 869 -37.64 -44.27 -1.29
C SER A 869 -37.88 -45.16 -2.53
N GLY A 870 -36.89 -45.85 -3.11
CA GLY A 870 -35.45 -45.96 -2.76
C GLY A 870 -34.67 -46.90 -3.71
N SER A 871 -33.44 -47.29 -3.32
CA SER A 871 -32.62 -48.45 -3.79
C SER A 871 -32.81 -49.00 -5.22
N SER A 872 -31.75 -49.18 -6.01
CA SER A 872 -30.73 -50.20 -5.69
C SER A 872 -29.46 -50.15 -6.58
N LYS A 873 -28.44 -50.92 -6.17
CA LYS A 873 -27.14 -51.26 -6.81
C LYS A 873 -27.16 -52.81 -7.09
N PRO A 874 -26.21 -53.45 -7.82
CA PRO A 874 -24.77 -53.15 -7.89
C PRO A 874 -24.00 -53.47 -9.21
N GLY A 875 -22.68 -53.24 -9.18
CA GLY A 875 -21.70 -53.73 -10.16
C GLY A 875 -20.25 -53.47 -9.71
N THR A 876 -19.41 -54.51 -9.63
CA THR A 876 -17.96 -54.47 -9.32
C THR A 876 -17.17 -54.95 -10.56
N CYS A 877 -15.83 -54.92 -10.69
CA CYS A 877 -14.68 -54.77 -9.77
C CYS A 877 -13.49 -54.14 -10.56
N PHE A 878 -12.39 -53.64 -9.97
CA PHE A 878 -11.21 -54.46 -9.59
C PHE A 878 -10.26 -53.71 -8.61
N LYS A 879 -9.26 -54.41 -8.05
CA LYS A 879 -8.28 -53.97 -7.04
C LYS A 879 -6.84 -53.93 -7.65
N SER A 880 -5.72 -53.58 -7.00
CA SER A 880 -5.31 -53.24 -5.60
C SER A 880 -4.09 -52.28 -5.66
N ALA A 881 -3.36 -51.83 -4.64
CA ALA A 881 -3.24 -52.03 -3.18
C ALA A 881 -2.88 -50.65 -2.54
N GLN A 882 -3.07 -50.28 -1.26
CA GLN A 882 -2.92 -50.90 0.08
C GLN A 882 -1.50 -50.89 0.71
N VAL A 883 -1.29 -49.91 1.60
CA VAL A 883 -0.65 -50.09 2.92
C VAL A 883 -1.69 -49.67 3.98
N LYS A 884 -1.64 -50.25 5.19
CA LYS A 884 -2.74 -50.20 6.17
C LYS A 884 -2.55 -49.11 7.24
N VAL A 885 -3.67 -48.53 7.68
CA VAL A 885 -3.86 -47.99 9.04
C VAL A 885 -4.89 -48.87 9.74
N VAL A 886 -4.67 -49.19 11.01
CA VAL A 886 -5.56 -50.05 11.80
C VAL A 886 -6.71 -49.24 12.39
N GLN A 887 -7.94 -49.72 12.23
CA GLN A 887 -9.15 -49.08 12.75
C GLN A 887 -9.76 -49.92 13.88
N ILE A 888 -9.56 -49.50 15.12
CA ILE A 888 -10.22 -50.09 16.30
C ILE A 888 -11.63 -49.49 16.41
N ARG A 889 -12.64 -50.33 16.67
CA ARG A 889 -14.03 -49.91 16.92
C ARG A 889 -14.28 -49.71 18.41
N SER A 890 -14.79 -48.54 18.79
CA SER A 890 -15.37 -48.27 20.11
C SER A 890 -16.65 -47.42 19.94
N GLY A 891 -17.73 -47.81 20.61
CA GLY A 891 -19.05 -47.17 20.48
C GLY A 891 -19.24 -45.91 21.36
N PRO A 892 -20.24 -45.05 21.05
CA PRO A 892 -20.42 -43.73 21.67
C PRO A 892 -21.16 -43.76 23.04
N GLU A 893 -20.79 -44.66 23.96
CA GLU A 893 -21.37 -44.69 25.31
C GLU A 893 -20.40 -44.19 26.41
N ALA A 894 -19.09 -44.39 26.22
CA ALA A 894 -18.06 -44.07 27.22
C ALA A 894 -17.94 -42.57 27.59
N LEU A 895 -18.54 -41.67 26.80
CA LEU A 895 -18.50 -40.22 27.05
C LEU A 895 -19.59 -39.73 28.02
N GLY A 896 -20.67 -40.50 28.20
CA GLY A 896 -21.79 -40.13 29.06
C GLY A 896 -21.47 -40.24 30.56
N GLN A 897 -20.84 -41.35 30.96
CA GLN A 897 -20.51 -41.61 32.37
C GLN A 897 -19.45 -40.64 32.92
N LYS A 898 -18.35 -40.39 32.19
CA LYS A 898 -17.30 -39.44 32.62
C LYS A 898 -17.83 -38.03 32.90
N LYS A 899 -18.85 -37.56 32.16
CA LYS A 899 -19.47 -36.24 32.39
C LYS A 899 -20.40 -36.19 33.60
N ARG A 900 -20.92 -37.33 34.09
CA ARG A 900 -21.65 -37.38 35.37
C ARG A 900 -20.68 -37.38 36.55
N THR A 901 -19.69 -38.28 36.56
CA THR A 901 -18.72 -38.42 37.66
C THR A 901 -18.02 -37.09 38.02
N ILE A 902 -17.63 -36.28 37.03
CA ILE A 902 -17.00 -34.97 37.27
C ILE A 902 -17.99 -33.96 37.90
N ARG A 903 -19.25 -33.96 37.45
CA ARG A 903 -20.31 -33.10 38.01
C ARG A 903 -20.58 -33.44 39.47
N ASP A 904 -20.71 -34.73 39.75
CA ASP A 904 -20.99 -35.24 41.09
C ASP A 904 -19.82 -34.97 42.07
N GLN A 905 -18.57 -35.07 41.60
CA GLN A 905 -17.38 -34.71 42.38
C GLN A 905 -17.27 -33.21 42.69
N ILE A 906 -17.62 -32.34 41.74
CA ILE A 906 -17.66 -30.88 41.98
C ILE A 906 -18.76 -30.56 43.00
N GLN A 907 -19.96 -31.11 42.81
CA GLN A 907 -21.11 -30.86 43.69
C GLN A 907 -20.88 -31.37 45.12
N ALA A 908 -20.19 -32.51 45.29
CA ALA A 908 -19.75 -33.01 46.59
C ALA A 908 -18.69 -32.12 47.28
N ARG A 909 -17.80 -31.46 46.53
CA ARG A 909 -16.82 -30.52 47.09
C ARG A 909 -17.46 -29.19 47.53
N VAL A 910 -18.40 -28.64 46.76
CA VAL A 910 -19.15 -27.43 47.14
C VAL A 910 -19.93 -27.63 48.43
N VAL A 911 -20.63 -28.78 48.58
CA VAL A 911 -21.33 -29.12 49.84
C VAL A 911 -20.37 -29.20 51.03
N ARG A 912 -19.13 -29.68 50.83
CA ARG A 912 -18.11 -29.72 51.89
C ARG A 912 -17.64 -28.33 52.31
N ALA A 913 -17.41 -27.41 51.37
CA ALA A 913 -17.06 -26.01 51.69
C ALA A 913 -18.15 -25.33 52.55
N SER A 914 -19.42 -25.45 52.15
CA SER A 914 -20.56 -24.91 52.91
C SER A 914 -20.79 -25.54 54.29
N SER A 915 -20.11 -26.65 54.61
CA SER A 915 -20.16 -27.27 55.94
C SER A 915 -19.10 -26.76 56.91
N VAL A 916 -18.02 -26.13 56.40
CA VAL A 916 -16.95 -25.53 57.23
C VAL A 916 -17.34 -24.12 57.67
N ILE A 917 -17.95 -23.34 56.78
CA ILE A 917 -18.38 -21.94 57.03
C ILE A 917 -19.52 -21.84 58.07
N LYS A 918 -20.15 -22.95 58.46
CA LYS A 918 -21.28 -23.01 59.41
C LYS A 918 -20.91 -23.24 60.88
N LYS A 919 -19.65 -23.02 61.28
CA LYS A 919 -19.23 -23.19 62.68
C LYS A 919 -19.10 -21.90 63.50
N ASP A 920 -19.00 -20.75 62.85
CA ASP A 920 -19.00 -19.43 63.50
C ASP A 920 -20.21 -18.61 63.06
N THR A 921 -20.63 -17.66 63.90
CA THR A 921 -21.89 -16.91 63.82
C THR A 921 -23.16 -17.77 63.92
N GLY A 922 -23.75 -17.84 65.11
CA GLY A 922 -25.11 -18.34 65.29
C GLY A 922 -26.07 -17.20 65.66
N VAL A 923 -27.26 -17.16 65.04
CA VAL A 923 -28.52 -16.68 65.64
C VAL A 923 -29.73 -16.97 64.71
N VAL A 924 -30.71 -17.69 65.26
CA VAL A 924 -32.17 -17.72 65.00
C VAL A 924 -32.75 -17.67 63.57
N ASN A 925 -33.26 -18.84 63.14
CA ASN A 925 -34.48 -19.13 62.37
C ASN A 925 -35.29 -18.03 61.64
N ALA A 926 -35.60 -18.31 60.37
CA ALA A 926 -36.95 -18.19 59.81
C ALA A 926 -37.24 -19.37 58.83
N ARG A 927 -38.49 -19.85 58.77
CA ARG A 927 -38.94 -20.91 57.83
C ARG A 927 -39.77 -20.29 56.71
N MET A 928 -39.58 -20.75 55.46
CA MET A 928 -40.72 -21.12 54.61
C MET A 928 -40.32 -22.10 53.50
N THR A 929 -41.33 -22.78 52.94
CA THR A 929 -41.19 -23.92 52.01
C THR A 929 -41.79 -23.59 50.65
N GLY A 930 -41.14 -24.02 49.56
CA GLY A 930 -41.73 -23.95 48.21
C GLY A 930 -40.88 -24.65 47.16
N HIS A 931 -41.42 -25.70 46.53
CA HIS A 931 -40.96 -26.20 45.23
C HIS A 931 -41.82 -25.55 44.15
N LEU A 932 -41.22 -25.25 42.99
CA LEU A 932 -41.96 -24.98 41.75
C LEU A 932 -41.24 -25.61 40.56
N ARG A 933 -42.01 -25.99 39.55
CA ARG A 933 -41.65 -26.95 38.50
C ARG A 933 -41.90 -26.30 37.15
N VAL A 934 -40.96 -26.44 36.21
CA VAL A 934 -41.06 -25.85 34.88
C VAL A 934 -41.97 -26.68 33.98
N GLN A 935 -42.95 -26.02 33.36
CA GLN A 935 -43.52 -26.36 32.07
C GLN A 935 -43.66 -25.07 31.25
N ALA A 936 -43.71 -25.19 29.92
CA ALA A 936 -43.72 -24.07 29.00
C ALA A 936 -44.79 -24.29 27.92
N GLU A 937 -45.45 -23.21 27.51
CA GLU A 937 -46.34 -23.16 26.35
C GLU A 937 -46.03 -21.90 25.52
N VAL A 938 -46.69 -21.78 24.36
CA VAL A 938 -46.22 -20.99 23.21
C VAL A 938 -47.25 -19.91 22.83
N GLY A 939 -46.78 -18.73 22.42
CA GLY A 939 -47.60 -17.70 21.78
C GLY A 939 -46.74 -16.76 20.95
N GLU A 940 -47.09 -16.54 19.68
CA GLU A 940 -46.43 -15.57 18.80
C GLU A 940 -47.04 -14.16 18.98
N VAL A 941 -46.29 -13.13 18.59
CA VAL A 941 -46.69 -11.72 18.72
C VAL A 941 -47.17 -11.18 17.37
N LEU A 942 -48.33 -10.52 17.37
CA LEU A 942 -48.78 -9.61 16.33
C LEU A 942 -48.88 -8.20 16.92
N VAL A 943 -48.26 -7.22 16.25
CA VAL A 943 -48.41 -5.78 16.53
C VAL A 943 -48.43 -5.07 15.18
N GLU A 944 -49.55 -4.42 14.88
CA GLU A 944 -49.68 -3.49 13.75
C GLU A 944 -49.14 -2.10 14.14
N VAL A 945 -48.94 -1.22 13.15
CA VAL A 945 -48.41 0.13 13.36
C VAL A 945 -49.32 1.13 12.66
N GLU A 946 -49.86 2.10 13.41
CA GLU A 946 -50.44 3.32 12.85
C GLU A 946 -49.89 4.57 13.55
N ASP A 947 -49.69 5.59 12.72
CA ASP A 947 -49.44 7.02 12.90
C ASP A 947 -49.45 7.70 14.29
N GLY A 948 -48.58 8.71 14.44
CA GLY A 948 -48.65 9.69 15.53
C GLY A 948 -47.45 10.63 15.61
N VAL A 949 -47.55 11.83 15.03
CA VAL A 949 -46.59 12.93 15.27
C VAL A 949 -46.93 13.63 16.60
N HIS A 950 -45.95 14.01 17.41
CA HIS A 950 -45.87 15.36 18.02
C HIS A 950 -44.52 15.66 18.72
N GLU A 951 -44.21 16.94 18.78
CA GLU A 951 -43.00 17.56 19.34
C GLU A 951 -43.25 17.98 20.80
N VAL A 952 -42.24 17.83 21.68
CA VAL A 952 -42.28 18.39 23.05
C VAL A 952 -40.94 19.06 23.39
N VAL A 953 -41.00 20.35 23.67
CA VAL A 953 -39.89 21.16 24.19
C VAL A 953 -40.11 21.41 25.69
N VAL A 954 -39.05 21.31 26.49
CA VAL A 954 -39.08 21.68 27.92
C VAL A 954 -37.97 22.71 28.20
N ARG A 955 -38.27 23.70 29.05
CA ARG A 955 -37.39 24.81 29.43
C ARG A 955 -36.97 24.70 30.91
N GLU A 956 -35.87 25.36 31.26
CA GLU A 956 -35.40 25.51 32.65
C GLU A 956 -36.27 26.49 33.48
N GLY A 957 -36.23 26.32 34.81
CA GLY A 957 -36.81 27.21 35.81
C GLY A 957 -35.93 27.28 37.07
N ARG A 958 -36.03 28.37 37.84
CA ARG A 958 -35.08 28.73 38.93
C ARG A 958 -35.67 28.49 40.33
N GLY A 959 -34.80 28.40 41.34
CA GLY A 959 -35.16 28.57 42.76
C GLY A 959 -33.95 28.43 43.69
N GLU A 960 -33.80 29.33 44.67
CA GLU A 960 -32.79 29.32 45.74
C GLU A 960 -33.50 29.38 47.11
N GLU A 961 -32.96 28.74 48.15
CA GLU A 961 -32.77 29.30 49.51
C GLU A 961 -32.01 28.30 50.43
N VAL A 962 -31.68 28.68 51.69
CA VAL A 962 -30.48 28.19 52.40
C VAL A 962 -30.72 27.90 53.92
N PHE A 963 -29.82 27.09 54.51
CA PHE A 963 -29.53 26.85 55.95
C PHE A 963 -30.34 25.76 56.70
N PRO A 964 -29.78 25.13 57.78
CA PRO A 964 -28.37 24.93 58.14
C PRO A 964 -27.99 23.45 58.47
N SER A 965 -26.74 23.24 58.86
CA SER A 965 -26.05 21.97 59.16
C SER A 965 -26.69 21.04 60.20
N LEU A 966 -26.61 19.73 59.94
CA LEU A 966 -26.32 18.69 60.96
C LEU A 966 -25.63 17.48 60.29
N SER A 967 -24.81 16.74 61.05
CA SER A 967 -23.89 15.70 60.53
C SER A 967 -24.35 14.28 60.85
N LEU A 968 -24.31 13.37 59.87
CA LEU A 968 -24.21 11.92 60.07
C LEU A 968 -23.80 11.21 58.77
N GLU A 969 -22.94 10.20 58.87
CA GLU A 969 -22.55 9.36 57.73
C GLU A 969 -23.62 8.29 57.42
N ALA A 970 -23.89 8.03 56.15
CA ALA A 970 -24.76 6.95 55.71
C ALA A 970 -24.33 6.38 54.36
N THR A 971 -23.64 5.24 54.37
CA THR A 971 -23.27 4.50 53.15
C THR A 971 -24.48 3.82 52.52
N VAL A 972 -25.05 4.40 51.45
CA VAL A 972 -26.14 3.79 50.69
C VAL A 972 -25.58 2.89 49.60
N LEU A 973 -25.69 1.56 49.76
CA LEU A 973 -25.61 0.66 48.61
C LEU A 973 -26.85 0.87 47.74
N GLN A 974 -26.64 1.24 46.47
CA GLN A 974 -27.69 1.21 45.46
C GLN A 974 -27.29 0.27 44.32
N MET A 975 -27.94 -0.88 44.25
CA MET A 975 -27.74 -1.86 43.18
C MET A 975 -28.30 -1.29 41.87
N SER A 976 -27.54 -1.41 40.77
CA SER A 976 -28.01 -1.10 39.42
C SER A 976 -27.61 -2.21 38.45
N PHE A 977 -28.59 -2.72 37.71
CA PHE A 977 -28.42 -3.85 36.80
C PHE A 977 -27.58 -3.45 35.58
N LYS A 978 -26.60 -4.28 35.21
CA LYS A 978 -25.98 -4.24 33.87
C LYS A 978 -26.70 -5.23 32.95
N PRO A 979 -27.19 -4.82 31.76
CA PRO A 979 -27.65 -5.77 30.76
C PRO A 979 -26.46 -6.55 30.19
N GLN A 980 -26.65 -7.84 29.90
CA GLN A 980 -25.65 -8.66 29.21
C GLN A 980 -25.64 -8.31 27.72
N SER A 981 -24.50 -7.86 27.20
CA SER A 981 -24.24 -7.84 25.76
C SER A 981 -23.26 -8.96 25.39
N VAL A 982 -23.62 -9.73 24.36
CA VAL A 982 -22.80 -10.85 23.87
C VAL A 982 -21.68 -10.29 22.99
N PHE A 983 -20.43 -10.63 23.32
CA PHE A 983 -19.29 -10.46 22.42
C PHE A 983 -18.69 -11.82 22.07
N GLN A 984 -18.49 -12.07 20.77
CA GLN A 984 -17.73 -13.20 20.26
C GLN A 984 -16.28 -12.78 20.08
N GLU A 985 -15.33 -13.55 20.64
CA GLU A 985 -13.91 -13.45 20.30
C GLU A 985 -13.62 -14.09 18.93
N PRO A 986 -12.78 -13.48 18.09
CA PRO A 986 -12.17 -14.14 16.94
C PRO A 986 -10.71 -14.53 17.21
N LEU A 987 -10.51 -15.67 17.89
CA LEU A 987 -9.19 -16.31 18.02
C LEU A 987 -8.63 -16.69 16.63
N TYR A 988 -7.57 -16.03 16.19
CA TYR A 988 -6.94 -16.28 14.88
C TYR A 988 -5.46 -16.69 14.99
N HIS A 989 -5.17 -17.99 14.84
CA HIS A 989 -3.96 -18.38 14.12
C HIS A 989 -4.00 -19.79 13.49
N LYS A 990 -3.79 -19.82 12.17
CA LYS A 990 -3.24 -20.95 11.37
C LYS A 990 -3.82 -22.37 11.60
N LEU A 991 -4.59 -22.84 10.63
CA LEU A 991 -4.18 -23.98 9.79
C LEU A 991 -4.82 -23.83 8.39
N SER A 992 -4.58 -24.78 7.47
CA SER A 992 -4.97 -24.64 6.05
C SER A 992 -5.65 -25.91 5.50
N TYR A 993 -6.21 -25.78 4.28
CA TYR A 993 -6.89 -26.77 3.42
C TYR A 993 -8.39 -27.10 3.65
N CYS A 994 -9.07 -27.23 2.49
CA CYS A 994 -10.30 -27.98 2.18
C CYS A 994 -11.69 -27.62 2.80
N SER A 995 -12.40 -26.75 2.07
CA SER A 995 -13.62 -27.11 1.28
C SER A 995 -14.91 -27.69 1.91
N TYR A 996 -15.99 -26.90 1.74
CA TYR A 996 -17.39 -27.31 1.39
C TYR A 996 -18.35 -27.91 2.46
N ILE A 997 -19.67 -27.73 2.19
CA ILE A 997 -20.87 -28.30 2.87
C ILE A 997 -21.16 -27.68 4.26
N THR A 998 -21.99 -26.62 4.35
CA THR A 998 -23.46 -26.63 4.62
C THR A 998 -23.87 -27.34 5.92
N SER A 999 -24.76 -26.77 6.75
CA SER A 999 -25.95 -25.98 6.37
C SER A 999 -26.18 -24.77 7.27
#